data_AF-A0A6P6AG24-F1
#
_entry.id   AF-A0A6P6AG24-F1
#
_cell.length_a   1.000
_cell.length_b   1.000
_cell.length_c   1.000
_cell.angle_alpha   90.00
_cell.angle_beta   90.00
_cell.angle_gamma   90.00
#
_symmetry.space_group_name_H-M   'P 1'
#
loop_
_entity.id
_entity.type
_entity.pdbx_description
1 polymer ?
#
loop_
_entity_poly.entity_id
_entity_poly.type
_entity_poly.pdbx_seq_one_letter_code
_entity_poly.pdbx_strand_id
1 'polypeptide(L)'
;MKAVSGKIKHIRTSPSSLSWSYSLAPLASRTNPRNPPSSTLLDEFINFCYRRDLPRAMKAMAAMERHGIYADAITYSELIKCCLARNAVEQGKLVHKHVFSNGYQPKTFLFNILIAMFVKFNLLEQAQALFDQMPERNVVSWTTIISAYVNAKLSDRALEFFVLMLRGGVLPNMYTFSSVLRACNGLVNLRQLHCGIIKVGLESDVFVRSALIDVYSKLDELKDAICVFNEMETKDLVVWNSIIGGLAQNSDGDEALNQFKRMKRAGFTADQATLTSVLRACTGLALLEVGRQVHVHVLKFDVDLILNNALLDMYCKSGSLEDAKSVFERMVYRDVISWSTMIAGLAQNGFSREALKFFDLMKASGMKPNYITILGVLFACSHAGLVDDGWYYFRSMKKLYGIDPGREHYGCIIDLLGRAGKLDEAVKLVQEMECEPDAVTWRTLLGACRVHRNVDLAIYAAKQVLKLDPGDAGTYVLLSNIYANSERWEDVSEIRRAMRDKGIKKAPGSSWIEVNKQIHAFILGDTAHPKINEINRRLNQLIHKLMGMGYVPDTNFVLQDLEGEQRDDSLRYHSEKLAIVFGLISLSTGSAIRIRKNLRICGDCHTFAKLVAKMDCRLIVIRDPIRYHHFQNGVCSCGDFW
;
A
#
# COMPACT_ATOMS: atom_id res chain seq x y z
N MET A 1 3.63 -29.92 0.46
CA MET A 1 2.56 -30.90 0.19
C MET A 1 2.47 -32.14 1.11
N LYS A 2 3.42 -32.45 2.01
CA LYS A 2 3.23 -33.56 2.99
C LYS A 2 2.30 -33.23 4.17
N ALA A 3 2.10 -31.94 4.51
CA ALA A 3 1.26 -31.53 5.65
C ALA A 3 -0.26 -31.63 5.38
N VAL A 4 -0.72 -31.42 4.14
CA VAL A 4 -2.15 -31.54 3.77
C VAL A 4 -2.59 -33.01 3.68
N SER A 5 -1.65 -33.92 3.40
CA SER A 5 -1.92 -35.37 3.37
C SER A 5 -2.23 -35.96 4.76
N GLY A 6 -1.90 -35.25 5.85
CA GLY A 6 -2.08 -35.74 7.22
C GLY A 6 -3.52 -35.65 7.75
N LYS A 7 -4.39 -34.86 7.14
CA LYS A 7 -5.78 -34.67 7.59
C LYS A 7 -6.81 -35.57 6.89
N ILE A 8 -6.39 -36.44 5.96
CA ILE A 8 -7.28 -37.32 5.17
C ILE A 8 -7.31 -38.74 5.76
N LYS A 9 -7.69 -38.90 7.03
CA LYS A 9 -7.92 -40.23 7.61
C LYS A 9 -9.27 -40.46 8.27
N HIS A 10 -10.17 -39.48 8.32
CA HIS A 10 -11.51 -39.69 8.89
C HIS A 10 -12.61 -38.97 8.11
N ILE A 11 -12.94 -39.45 6.91
CA ILE A 11 -14.31 -39.35 6.36
C ILE A 11 -14.60 -40.64 5.59
N ARG A 12 -14.99 -41.68 6.33
CA ARG A 12 -15.76 -42.81 5.82
C ARG A 12 -17.00 -42.89 6.71
N THR A 13 -18.12 -42.35 6.25
CA THR A 13 -19.45 -42.71 6.74
C THR A 13 -20.46 -42.60 5.60
N SER A 14 -21.15 -43.74 5.41
CA SER A 14 -22.39 -44.07 4.69
C SER A 14 -23.23 -43.00 3.97
N PRO A 15 -23.89 -43.36 2.84
CA PRO A 15 -24.88 -42.53 2.18
C PRO A 15 -26.21 -42.55 2.97
N SER A 16 -26.66 -41.40 3.48
CA SER A 16 -28.05 -41.22 3.89
C SER A 16 -28.89 -40.89 2.66
N SER A 17 -29.69 -41.86 2.24
CA SER A 17 -30.77 -41.69 1.28
C SER A 17 -31.83 -40.73 1.85
N LEU A 18 -31.87 -39.49 1.36
CA LEU A 18 -33.05 -38.64 1.50
C LEU A 18 -33.94 -38.89 0.29
N SER A 19 -34.83 -39.88 0.46
CA SER A 19 -35.97 -40.09 -0.43
C SER A 19 -36.96 -38.94 -0.26
N TRP A 20 -37.18 -38.19 -1.33
CA TRP A 20 -38.31 -37.27 -1.41
C TRP A 20 -39.54 -38.06 -1.89
N SER A 21 -40.40 -38.47 -0.96
CA SER A 21 -41.73 -38.99 -1.29
C SER A 21 -42.66 -37.81 -1.61
N TYR A 22 -43.10 -37.72 -2.87
CA TYR A 22 -44.20 -36.82 -3.25
C TYR A 22 -45.44 -37.65 -3.60
N SER A 23 -46.52 -37.36 -2.88
CA SER A 23 -47.84 -37.95 -3.07
C SER A 23 -48.44 -37.48 -4.39
N LEU A 24 -48.88 -38.42 -5.23
CA LEU A 24 -49.61 -38.19 -6.48
C LEU A 24 -51.07 -37.84 -6.17
N ALA A 25 -51.57 -36.72 -6.68
CA ALA A 25 -53.00 -36.47 -6.86
C ALA A 25 -53.33 -36.58 -8.37
N PRO A 26 -54.42 -37.27 -8.78
CA PRO A 26 -54.70 -37.52 -10.19
C PRO A 26 -55.28 -36.29 -10.90
N LEU A 27 -54.77 -36.00 -12.11
CA LEU A 27 -55.29 -34.97 -13.01
C LEU A 27 -56.63 -35.39 -13.62
N ALA A 28 -57.65 -34.57 -13.41
CA ALA A 28 -58.86 -34.58 -14.23
C ALA A 28 -58.57 -33.97 -15.61
N SER A 29 -59.02 -34.65 -16.66
CA SER A 29 -58.92 -34.24 -18.05
C SER A 29 -59.83 -33.04 -18.36
N ARG A 30 -59.25 -31.99 -18.93
CA ARG A 30 -60.00 -30.99 -19.71
C ARG A 30 -59.24 -30.71 -21.01
N THR A 31 -59.91 -31.00 -22.11
CA THR A 31 -59.49 -30.79 -23.49
C THR A 31 -59.76 -29.35 -23.96
N ASN A 32 -59.06 -28.99 -25.05
CA ASN A 32 -59.17 -27.81 -25.95
C ASN A 32 -58.31 -26.56 -25.69
N PRO A 33 -57.94 -25.79 -26.74
CA PRO A 33 -57.39 -26.19 -28.05
C PRO A 33 -56.21 -25.30 -28.54
N ARG A 34 -55.50 -25.74 -29.61
CA ARG A 34 -54.37 -25.12 -30.35
C ARG A 34 -53.00 -25.14 -29.65
N ASN A 35 -52.35 -26.32 -29.69
CA ASN A 35 -50.92 -26.44 -29.42
C ASN A 35 -50.11 -26.15 -30.70
N PRO A 36 -49.12 -25.24 -30.67
CA PRO A 36 -48.18 -25.11 -31.77
C PRO A 36 -47.35 -26.42 -31.92
N PRO A 37 -46.93 -26.79 -33.13
CA PRO A 37 -46.05 -27.94 -33.33
C PRO A 37 -44.78 -27.81 -32.47
N SER A 38 -44.27 -28.94 -31.95
CA SER A 38 -43.07 -29.00 -31.11
C SER A 38 -41.84 -28.34 -31.74
N SER A 39 -41.76 -28.29 -33.07
CA SER A 39 -40.71 -27.57 -33.82
C SER A 39 -40.80 -26.06 -33.68
N THR A 40 -41.99 -25.47 -33.82
CA THR A 40 -42.23 -24.02 -33.73
C THR A 40 -41.85 -23.43 -32.38
N LEU A 41 -42.11 -24.15 -31.28
CA LEU A 41 -41.77 -23.68 -29.94
C LEU A 41 -40.26 -23.64 -29.69
N LEU A 42 -39.53 -24.61 -30.25
CA LEU A 42 -38.07 -24.66 -30.19
C LEU A 42 -37.45 -23.55 -31.04
N ASP A 43 -37.95 -23.30 -32.25
CA ASP A 43 -37.48 -22.23 -33.14
C ASP A 43 -37.70 -20.84 -32.55
N GLU A 44 -38.86 -20.61 -31.90
CA GLU A 44 -39.14 -19.37 -31.16
C GLU A 44 -38.17 -19.18 -29.99
N PHE A 45 -37.91 -20.22 -29.20
CA PHE A 45 -36.96 -20.19 -28.09
C PHE A 45 -35.55 -19.84 -28.56
N ILE A 46 -35.07 -20.52 -29.61
CA ILE A 46 -33.77 -20.26 -30.23
C ILE A 46 -33.67 -18.79 -30.65
N ASN A 47 -34.66 -18.28 -31.38
CA ASN A 47 -34.68 -16.89 -31.83
C ASN A 47 -34.66 -15.89 -30.66
N PHE A 48 -35.41 -16.13 -29.57
CA PHE A 48 -35.39 -15.27 -28.39
C PHE A 48 -34.03 -15.29 -27.65
N CYS A 49 -33.38 -16.45 -27.56
CA CYS A 49 -32.04 -16.59 -27.00
C CYS A 49 -31.01 -15.77 -27.79
N TYR A 50 -31.00 -15.90 -29.13
CA TYR A 50 -30.08 -15.15 -29.99
C TYR A 50 -30.35 -13.64 -30.00
N ARG A 51 -31.62 -13.22 -29.86
CA ARG A 51 -32.00 -11.81 -29.70
C ARG A 51 -31.78 -11.26 -28.29
N ARG A 52 -31.32 -12.08 -27.34
CA ARG A 52 -31.12 -11.72 -25.92
C ARG A 52 -32.40 -11.20 -25.24
N ASP A 53 -33.56 -11.69 -25.64
CA ASP A 53 -34.85 -11.37 -25.05
C ASP A 53 -35.17 -12.34 -23.91
N LEU A 54 -34.64 -12.04 -22.71
CA LEU A 54 -34.73 -12.91 -21.54
C LEU A 54 -36.19 -13.22 -21.13
N PRO A 55 -37.11 -12.24 -21.00
CA PRO A 55 -38.49 -12.54 -20.60
C PRO A 55 -39.21 -13.50 -21.54
N ARG A 56 -39.07 -13.31 -22.86
CA ARG A 56 -39.70 -14.19 -23.85
C ARG A 56 -39.03 -15.56 -23.92
N ALA A 57 -37.70 -15.61 -23.84
CA ALA A 57 -36.95 -16.87 -23.78
C ALA A 57 -37.33 -17.71 -22.55
N MET A 58 -37.47 -17.10 -21.37
CA MET A 58 -37.89 -17.81 -20.14
C MET A 58 -39.33 -18.33 -20.24
N LYS A 59 -40.24 -17.56 -20.87
CA LYS A 59 -41.63 -18.01 -21.10
C LYS A 59 -41.69 -19.18 -22.08
N ALA A 60 -40.91 -19.12 -23.17
CA ALA A 60 -40.79 -20.21 -24.14
C ALA A 60 -40.18 -21.47 -23.48
N MET A 61 -39.14 -21.32 -22.66
CA MET A 61 -38.55 -22.43 -21.90
C MET A 61 -39.54 -23.10 -20.94
N ALA A 62 -40.34 -22.31 -20.21
CA ALA A 62 -41.38 -22.86 -19.33
C ALA A 62 -42.47 -23.62 -20.11
N ALA A 63 -42.75 -23.22 -21.35
CA ALA A 63 -43.63 -23.98 -22.23
C ALA A 63 -42.95 -25.25 -22.77
N MET A 64 -41.64 -25.20 -23.07
CA MET A 64 -40.86 -26.37 -23.49
C MET A 64 -40.78 -27.43 -22.39
N GLU A 65 -40.62 -27.03 -21.12
CA GLU A 65 -40.59 -27.93 -19.96
C GLU A 65 -41.87 -28.76 -19.84
N ARG A 66 -43.04 -28.15 -20.07
CA ARG A 66 -44.34 -28.87 -20.03
C ARG A 66 -44.49 -29.93 -21.12
N HIS A 67 -43.74 -29.80 -22.21
CA HIS A 67 -43.78 -30.71 -23.36
C HIS A 67 -42.55 -31.64 -23.41
N GLY A 68 -41.64 -31.57 -22.43
CA GLY A 68 -40.41 -32.37 -22.42
C GLY A 68 -39.46 -32.07 -23.57
N ILE A 69 -39.49 -30.84 -24.11
CA ILE A 69 -38.64 -30.40 -25.23
C ILE A 69 -37.38 -29.76 -24.68
N TYR A 70 -36.24 -30.06 -25.29
CA TYR A 70 -34.94 -29.52 -24.91
C TYR A 70 -34.22 -28.88 -26.09
N ALA A 71 -33.54 -27.76 -25.85
CA ALA A 71 -32.65 -27.15 -26.83
C ALA A 71 -31.25 -27.77 -26.81
N ASP A 72 -30.43 -27.41 -27.80
CA ASP A 72 -29.04 -27.78 -27.82
C ASP A 72 -28.21 -26.96 -26.79
N ALA A 73 -26.97 -27.42 -26.54
CA ALA A 73 -26.10 -26.79 -25.55
C ALA A 73 -25.70 -25.35 -25.92
N ILE A 74 -25.72 -25.01 -27.22
CA ILE A 74 -25.37 -23.67 -27.72
C ILE A 74 -26.49 -22.68 -27.39
N THR A 75 -27.75 -23.06 -27.62
CA THR A 75 -28.91 -22.21 -27.32
C THR A 75 -29.01 -21.93 -25.82
N TYR A 76 -28.79 -22.95 -24.97
CA TYR A 76 -28.71 -22.74 -23.52
C TYR A 76 -27.53 -21.85 -23.11
N SER A 77 -26.37 -21.96 -23.80
CA SER A 77 -25.23 -21.06 -23.56
C SER A 77 -25.59 -19.59 -23.78
N GLU A 78 -26.30 -19.27 -24.87
CA GLU A 78 -26.75 -17.90 -25.16
C GLU A 78 -27.75 -17.40 -24.12
N LEU A 79 -28.68 -18.24 -23.66
CA LEU A 79 -29.59 -17.88 -22.59
C LEU A 79 -28.84 -17.59 -21.28
N ILE A 80 -27.87 -18.42 -20.91
CA ILE A 80 -27.06 -18.24 -19.69
C ILE A 80 -26.23 -16.95 -19.79
N LYS A 81 -25.64 -16.64 -20.95
CA LYS A 81 -24.96 -15.35 -21.19
C LYS A 81 -25.91 -14.17 -21.00
N CYS A 82 -27.17 -14.30 -21.43
CA CYS A 82 -28.19 -13.28 -21.21
C CYS A 82 -28.53 -13.11 -19.71
N CYS A 83 -28.66 -14.21 -18.96
CA CYS A 83 -28.86 -14.18 -17.52
C CYS A 83 -27.68 -13.48 -16.80
N LEU A 84 -26.45 -13.79 -17.21
CA LEU A 84 -25.24 -13.16 -16.67
C LEU A 84 -25.18 -11.66 -16.92
N ALA A 85 -25.50 -11.22 -18.15
CA ALA A 85 -25.50 -9.80 -18.51
C ALA A 85 -26.51 -8.97 -17.72
N ARG A 86 -27.62 -9.59 -17.28
CA ARG A 86 -28.70 -8.95 -16.50
C ARG A 86 -28.62 -9.22 -15.00
N ASN A 87 -27.61 -9.95 -14.54
CA ASN A 87 -27.51 -10.45 -13.17
C ASN A 87 -28.80 -11.19 -12.69
N ALA A 88 -29.42 -11.95 -13.59
CA ALA A 88 -30.72 -12.58 -13.39
C ALA A 88 -30.58 -13.97 -12.72
N VAL A 89 -30.34 -13.96 -11.41
CA VAL A 89 -29.99 -15.16 -10.63
C VAL A 89 -31.09 -16.23 -10.64
N GLU A 90 -32.35 -15.84 -10.41
CA GLU A 90 -33.48 -16.78 -10.34
C GLU A 90 -33.77 -17.42 -11.70
N GLN A 91 -33.68 -16.64 -12.77
CA GLN A 91 -33.82 -17.14 -14.14
C GLN A 91 -32.70 -18.14 -14.46
N GLY A 92 -31.47 -17.86 -14.06
CA GLY A 92 -30.36 -18.81 -14.18
C GLY A 92 -30.60 -20.15 -13.46
N LYS A 93 -31.18 -20.11 -12.24
CA LYS A 93 -31.57 -21.33 -11.50
C LYS A 93 -32.67 -22.11 -12.21
N LEU A 94 -33.64 -21.44 -12.83
CA LEU A 94 -34.68 -22.08 -13.63
C LEU A 94 -34.11 -22.76 -14.87
N VAL A 95 -33.13 -22.13 -15.54
CA VAL A 95 -32.41 -22.76 -16.67
C VAL A 95 -31.67 -24.01 -16.20
N HIS A 96 -30.95 -23.94 -15.07
CA HIS A 96 -30.32 -25.10 -14.46
C HIS A 96 -31.35 -26.22 -14.17
N LYS A 97 -32.47 -25.90 -13.53
CA LYS A 97 -33.53 -26.88 -13.24
C LYS A 97 -34.07 -27.55 -14.51
N HIS A 98 -34.31 -26.79 -15.57
CA HIS A 98 -34.81 -27.31 -16.83
C HIS A 98 -33.78 -28.18 -17.56
N VAL A 99 -32.51 -27.79 -17.56
CA VAL A 99 -31.42 -28.59 -18.17
C VAL A 99 -31.23 -29.94 -17.46
N PHE A 100 -31.52 -30.02 -16.17
CA PHE A 100 -31.42 -31.24 -15.36
C PHE A 100 -32.76 -31.94 -15.12
N SER A 101 -33.85 -31.56 -15.80
CA SER A 101 -35.12 -32.29 -15.72
C SER A 101 -35.05 -33.64 -16.47
N ASN A 102 -35.91 -34.59 -16.09
CA ASN A 102 -35.89 -35.96 -16.61
C ASN A 102 -35.87 -36.01 -18.15
N GLY A 103 -34.76 -36.49 -18.74
CA GLY A 103 -34.64 -36.79 -20.17
C GLY A 103 -33.49 -36.12 -20.91
N TYR A 104 -32.89 -35.05 -20.39
CA TYR A 104 -31.73 -34.39 -21.01
C TYR A 104 -30.41 -34.84 -20.41
N GLN A 105 -29.39 -35.06 -21.25
CA GLN A 105 -28.04 -35.45 -20.83
C GLN A 105 -27.06 -34.33 -21.21
N PRO A 106 -26.76 -33.40 -20.27
CA PRO A 106 -25.87 -32.27 -20.56
C PRO A 106 -24.47 -32.74 -20.90
N LYS A 107 -23.89 -32.22 -21.98
CA LYS A 107 -22.47 -32.41 -22.30
C LYS A 107 -21.59 -31.56 -21.38
N THR A 108 -20.32 -31.93 -21.23
CA THR A 108 -19.31 -31.24 -20.41
C THR A 108 -19.24 -29.72 -20.67
N PHE A 109 -19.46 -29.29 -21.91
CA PHE A 109 -19.51 -27.86 -22.26
C PHE A 109 -20.61 -27.10 -21.50
N LEU A 110 -21.82 -27.65 -21.41
CA LEU A 110 -22.94 -26.99 -20.73
C LEU A 110 -22.77 -26.99 -19.21
N PHE A 111 -22.21 -28.08 -18.64
CA PHE A 111 -21.78 -28.11 -17.24
C PHE A 111 -20.80 -26.97 -16.92
N ASN A 112 -19.75 -26.79 -17.73
CA ASN A 112 -18.75 -25.73 -17.52
C ASN A 112 -19.37 -24.33 -17.56
N ILE A 113 -20.34 -24.09 -18.47
CA ILE A 113 -21.06 -22.81 -18.55
C ILE A 113 -21.92 -22.57 -17.32
N LEU A 114 -22.64 -23.59 -16.84
CA LEU A 114 -23.49 -23.50 -15.66
C LEU A 114 -22.66 -23.31 -14.37
N ILE A 115 -21.50 -23.97 -14.25
CA ILE A 115 -20.55 -23.72 -13.16
C ILE A 115 -20.08 -22.27 -13.21
N ALA A 116 -19.63 -21.78 -14.37
CA ALA A 116 -19.20 -20.39 -14.54
C ALA A 116 -20.33 -19.38 -14.22
N MET A 117 -21.59 -19.74 -14.53
CA MET A 117 -22.77 -18.95 -14.17
C MET A 117 -22.93 -18.85 -12.65
N PHE A 118 -22.93 -19.98 -11.93
CA PHE A 118 -23.05 -20.00 -10.48
C PHE A 118 -21.90 -19.25 -9.79
N VAL A 119 -20.66 -19.41 -10.29
CA VAL A 119 -19.49 -18.66 -9.79
C VAL A 119 -19.69 -17.15 -9.94
N LYS A 120 -20.17 -16.69 -11.10
CA LYS A 120 -20.43 -15.25 -11.32
C LYS A 120 -21.59 -14.70 -10.49
N PHE A 121 -22.56 -15.54 -10.12
CA PHE A 121 -23.62 -15.19 -9.17
C PHE A 121 -23.19 -15.33 -7.70
N ASN A 122 -21.91 -15.63 -7.42
CA ASN A 122 -21.37 -15.83 -6.08
C ASN A 122 -22.02 -17.01 -5.31
N LEU A 123 -22.49 -18.03 -6.04
CA LEU A 123 -23.13 -19.24 -5.51
C LEU A 123 -22.15 -20.44 -5.58
N LEU A 124 -21.07 -20.37 -4.79
CA LEU A 124 -19.96 -21.33 -4.86
C LEU A 124 -20.37 -22.78 -4.49
N GLU A 125 -21.28 -22.95 -3.54
CA GLU A 125 -21.75 -24.28 -3.13
C GLU A 125 -22.50 -24.98 -4.26
N GLN A 126 -23.34 -24.24 -5.00
CA GLN A 126 -24.07 -24.77 -6.16
C GLN A 126 -23.12 -25.08 -7.31
N ALA A 127 -22.11 -24.23 -7.53
CA ALA A 127 -21.06 -24.49 -8.50
C ALA A 127 -20.26 -25.77 -8.16
N GLN A 128 -19.92 -25.98 -6.89
CA GLN A 128 -19.21 -27.18 -6.43
C GLN A 128 -20.10 -28.42 -6.55
N ALA A 129 -21.36 -28.35 -6.10
CA ALA A 129 -22.30 -29.47 -6.21
C ALA A 129 -22.48 -29.91 -7.67
N LEU A 130 -22.56 -28.95 -8.60
CA LEU A 130 -22.65 -29.23 -10.02
C LEU A 130 -21.35 -29.85 -10.57
N PHE A 131 -20.20 -29.36 -10.14
CA PHE A 131 -18.89 -29.94 -10.46
C PHE A 131 -18.74 -31.38 -9.94
N ASP A 132 -19.27 -31.68 -8.76
CA ASP A 132 -19.24 -32.99 -8.13
C ASP A 132 -20.14 -34.00 -8.87
N GLN A 133 -21.18 -33.54 -9.55
CA GLN A 133 -22.09 -34.35 -10.38
C GLN A 133 -21.59 -34.61 -11.82
N MET A 134 -20.51 -33.95 -12.27
CA MET A 134 -20.00 -34.11 -13.63
C MET A 134 -19.51 -35.54 -13.89
N PRO A 135 -20.00 -36.22 -14.95
CA PRO A 135 -19.52 -37.55 -15.34
C PRO A 135 -18.05 -37.54 -15.77
N GLU A 136 -17.65 -36.53 -16.54
CA GLU A 136 -16.29 -36.31 -17.01
C GLU A 136 -15.85 -34.88 -16.75
N ARG A 137 -14.66 -34.73 -16.16
CA ARG A 137 -14.08 -33.43 -15.80
C ARG A 137 -12.85 -33.17 -16.66
N ASN A 138 -12.89 -32.09 -17.45
CA ASN A 138 -11.75 -31.65 -18.25
C ASN A 138 -11.01 -30.49 -17.59
N VAL A 139 -9.89 -30.06 -18.19
CA VAL A 139 -9.07 -28.95 -17.68
C VAL A 139 -9.91 -27.70 -17.36
N VAL A 140 -10.88 -27.35 -18.22
CA VAL A 140 -11.73 -26.16 -18.04
C VAL A 140 -12.61 -26.26 -16.79
N SER A 141 -13.20 -27.43 -16.52
CA SER A 141 -14.01 -27.64 -15.31
C SER A 141 -13.18 -27.44 -14.04
N TRP A 142 -11.97 -28.01 -13.99
CA TRP A 142 -11.04 -27.88 -12.87
C TRP A 142 -10.52 -26.45 -12.72
N THR A 143 -10.09 -25.80 -13.81
CA THR A 143 -9.62 -24.41 -13.77
C THR A 143 -10.72 -23.50 -13.25
N THR A 144 -11.97 -23.66 -13.70
CA THR A 144 -13.09 -22.80 -13.31
C THR A 144 -13.36 -22.88 -11.80
N ILE A 145 -13.43 -24.08 -11.22
CA ILE A 145 -13.70 -24.23 -9.78
C ILE A 145 -12.51 -23.76 -8.94
N ILE A 146 -11.28 -24.01 -9.38
CA ILE A 146 -10.07 -23.53 -8.72
C ILE A 146 -10.06 -21.99 -8.71
N SER A 147 -10.22 -21.34 -9.87
CA SER A 147 -10.26 -19.87 -9.97
C SER A 147 -11.37 -19.27 -9.12
N ALA A 148 -12.53 -19.96 -9.02
CA ALA A 148 -13.63 -19.53 -8.16
C ALA A 148 -13.23 -19.49 -6.68
N TYR A 149 -12.59 -20.54 -6.15
CA TYR A 149 -12.10 -20.55 -4.77
C TYR A 149 -11.00 -19.51 -4.53
N VAL A 150 -10.10 -19.32 -5.49
CA VAL A 150 -9.07 -18.26 -5.40
C VAL A 150 -9.71 -16.87 -5.32
N ASN A 151 -10.68 -16.58 -6.18
CA ASN A 151 -11.38 -15.29 -6.16
C ASN A 151 -12.18 -15.09 -4.86
N ALA A 152 -12.69 -16.17 -4.27
CA ALA A 152 -13.36 -16.17 -2.98
C ALA A 152 -12.41 -16.08 -1.76
N LYS A 153 -11.09 -15.95 -1.99
CA LYS A 153 -10.03 -15.94 -0.96
C LYS A 153 -9.97 -17.23 -0.12
N LEU A 154 -10.44 -18.35 -0.65
CA LEU A 154 -10.39 -19.68 -0.02
C LEU A 154 -9.19 -20.47 -0.57
N SER A 155 -7.97 -19.99 -0.27
CA SER A 155 -6.72 -20.52 -0.82
C SER A 155 -6.51 -22.02 -0.56
N ASP A 156 -6.84 -22.51 0.63
CA ASP A 156 -6.67 -23.91 0.99
C ASP A 156 -7.53 -24.84 0.13
N ARG A 157 -8.79 -24.43 -0.13
CA ARG A 157 -9.71 -25.16 -1.01
C ARG A 157 -9.21 -25.13 -2.46
N ALA A 158 -8.71 -23.99 -2.94
CA ALA A 158 -8.15 -23.91 -4.29
C ALA A 158 -6.95 -24.88 -4.48
N LEU A 159 -6.04 -24.94 -3.50
CA LEU A 159 -4.90 -25.86 -3.52
C LEU A 159 -5.34 -27.33 -3.39
N GLU A 160 -6.37 -27.62 -2.60
CA GLU A 160 -6.97 -28.96 -2.50
C GLU A 160 -7.52 -29.43 -3.86
N PHE A 161 -8.33 -28.61 -4.54
CA PHE A 161 -8.87 -28.94 -5.86
C PHE A 161 -7.77 -29.07 -6.92
N PHE A 162 -6.68 -28.30 -6.82
CA PHE A 162 -5.51 -28.48 -7.67
C PHE A 162 -4.83 -29.85 -7.46
N VAL A 163 -4.70 -30.30 -6.21
CA VAL A 163 -4.18 -31.64 -5.92
C VAL A 163 -5.12 -32.73 -6.42
N LEU A 164 -6.44 -32.54 -6.30
CA LEU A 164 -7.43 -33.48 -6.84
C LEU A 164 -7.36 -33.57 -8.37
N MET A 165 -7.20 -32.43 -9.06
CA MET A 165 -6.98 -32.39 -10.51
C MET A 165 -5.76 -33.23 -10.92
N LEU A 166 -4.63 -33.06 -10.23
CA LEU A 166 -3.40 -33.82 -10.48
C LEU A 166 -3.57 -35.32 -10.20
N ARG A 167 -4.25 -35.69 -9.10
CA ARG A 167 -4.56 -37.10 -8.77
C ARG A 167 -5.51 -37.74 -9.77
N GLY A 168 -6.40 -36.96 -10.36
CA GLY A 168 -7.29 -37.37 -11.44
C GLY A 168 -6.59 -37.51 -12.79
N GLY A 169 -5.27 -37.27 -12.88
CA GLY A 169 -4.49 -37.38 -14.11
C GLY A 169 -4.74 -36.25 -15.12
N VAL A 170 -5.42 -35.17 -14.72
CA VAL A 170 -5.69 -34.03 -15.60
C VAL A 170 -4.53 -33.05 -15.51
N LEU A 171 -3.83 -32.83 -16.62
CA LEU A 171 -2.70 -31.90 -16.68
C LEU A 171 -3.17 -30.45 -16.56
N PRO A 172 -2.58 -29.65 -15.64
CA PRO A 172 -2.83 -28.22 -15.56
C PRO A 172 -2.30 -27.48 -16.79
N ASN A 173 -3.02 -26.44 -17.22
CA ASN A 173 -2.58 -25.52 -18.25
C ASN A 173 -2.11 -24.19 -17.66
N MET A 174 -1.70 -23.25 -18.52
CA MET A 174 -1.26 -21.90 -18.15
C MET A 174 -2.28 -21.14 -17.29
N TYR A 175 -3.58 -21.26 -17.59
CA TYR A 175 -4.64 -20.61 -16.82
C TYR A 175 -4.83 -21.22 -15.42
N THR A 176 -4.68 -22.55 -15.29
CA THR A 176 -4.71 -23.23 -14.00
C THR A 176 -3.55 -22.77 -13.12
N PHE A 177 -2.31 -22.81 -13.63
CA PHE A 177 -1.15 -22.38 -12.85
C PHE A 177 -1.22 -20.90 -12.46
N SER A 178 -1.56 -20.02 -13.40
CA SER A 178 -1.76 -18.59 -13.11
C SER A 178 -2.81 -18.36 -12.01
N SER A 179 -3.90 -19.13 -12.00
CA SER A 179 -4.91 -19.05 -10.96
C SER A 179 -4.41 -19.56 -9.60
N VAL A 180 -3.79 -20.74 -9.57
CA VAL A 180 -3.34 -21.41 -8.33
C VAL A 180 -2.17 -20.66 -7.67
N LEU A 181 -1.28 -20.06 -8.46
CA LEU A 181 -0.19 -19.24 -7.95
C LEU A 181 -0.72 -18.09 -7.08
N ARG A 182 -1.81 -17.42 -7.47
CA ARG A 182 -2.45 -16.37 -6.67
C ARG A 182 -3.03 -16.86 -5.33
N ALA A 183 -3.23 -18.17 -5.18
CA ALA A 183 -3.67 -18.79 -3.94
C ALA A 183 -2.51 -19.04 -2.96
N CYS A 184 -1.26 -18.89 -3.40
CA CYS A 184 -0.10 -19.22 -2.59
C CYS A 184 0.22 -18.12 -1.59
N ASN A 185 0.21 -18.51 -0.31
CA ASN A 185 0.58 -17.64 0.81
C ASN A 185 1.91 -18.05 1.46
N GLY A 186 2.68 -18.95 0.84
CA GLY A 186 3.92 -19.46 1.43
C GLY A 186 4.91 -20.03 0.44
N LEU A 187 6.19 -19.84 0.74
CA LEU A 187 7.33 -20.17 -0.14
C LEU A 187 7.42 -21.65 -0.50
N VAL A 188 7.05 -22.54 0.42
CA VAL A 188 7.09 -23.99 0.19
C VAL A 188 6.12 -24.40 -0.92
N ASN A 189 4.90 -23.86 -0.90
CA ASN A 189 3.89 -24.17 -1.91
C ASN A 189 4.24 -23.50 -3.24
N LEU A 190 4.74 -22.26 -3.21
CA LEU A 190 5.20 -21.54 -4.39
C LEU A 190 6.31 -22.31 -5.12
N ARG A 191 7.36 -22.73 -4.42
CA ARG A 191 8.47 -23.51 -5.00
C ARG A 191 7.99 -24.84 -5.58
N GLN A 192 7.04 -25.52 -4.92
CA GLN A 192 6.46 -26.76 -5.43
C GLN A 192 5.67 -26.55 -6.73
N LEU A 193 4.88 -25.47 -6.82
CA LEU A 193 4.16 -25.12 -8.05
C LEU A 193 5.11 -24.68 -9.15
N HIS A 194 6.15 -23.91 -8.84
CA HIS A 194 7.17 -23.51 -9.80
C HIS A 194 7.89 -24.73 -10.38
N CYS A 195 8.29 -25.71 -9.56
CA CYS A 195 8.80 -26.98 -10.07
C CYS A 195 7.77 -27.75 -10.91
N GLY A 196 6.49 -27.68 -10.54
CA GLY A 196 5.39 -28.27 -11.31
C GLY A 196 5.23 -27.65 -12.70
N ILE A 197 5.36 -26.33 -12.80
CA ILE A 197 5.32 -25.55 -14.05
C ILE A 197 6.41 -26.03 -15.01
N ILE A 198 7.64 -26.15 -14.51
CA ILE A 198 8.80 -26.63 -15.28
C ILE A 198 8.55 -28.08 -15.74
N LYS A 199 8.03 -28.95 -14.87
CA LYS A 199 7.76 -30.35 -15.23
C LYS A 199 6.69 -30.52 -16.31
N VAL A 200 5.77 -29.57 -16.44
CA VAL A 200 4.68 -29.60 -17.43
C VAL A 200 5.09 -28.88 -18.73
N GLY A 201 6.29 -28.28 -18.80
CA GLY A 201 6.77 -27.58 -20.00
C GLY A 201 6.20 -26.16 -20.16
N LEU A 202 5.77 -25.53 -19.05
CA LEU A 202 5.19 -24.17 -19.05
C LEU A 202 6.18 -23.12 -18.54
N GLU A 203 7.46 -23.47 -18.43
CA GLU A 203 8.51 -22.57 -17.98
C GLU A 203 8.78 -21.41 -18.94
N SER A 204 8.39 -21.46 -20.21
CA SER A 204 8.55 -20.32 -21.13
C SER A 204 7.27 -19.50 -21.31
N ASP A 205 6.16 -19.89 -20.65
CA ASP A 205 4.88 -19.21 -20.79
C ASP A 205 4.87 -17.86 -20.05
N VAL A 206 4.55 -16.80 -20.80
CA VAL A 206 4.56 -15.40 -20.33
C VAL A 206 3.55 -15.17 -19.20
N PHE A 207 2.35 -15.77 -19.29
CA PHE A 207 1.31 -15.61 -18.27
C PHE A 207 1.69 -16.29 -16.95
N VAL A 208 2.28 -17.48 -17.05
CA VAL A 208 2.75 -18.23 -15.87
C VAL A 208 3.92 -17.52 -15.22
N ARG A 209 4.89 -17.01 -15.99
CA ARG A 209 6.04 -16.27 -15.43
C ARG A 209 5.64 -14.93 -14.83
N SER A 210 4.73 -14.18 -15.46
CA SER A 210 4.18 -12.95 -14.85
C SER A 210 3.53 -13.24 -13.50
N ALA A 211 2.74 -14.32 -13.40
CA ALA A 211 2.14 -14.74 -12.13
C ALA A 211 3.18 -15.21 -11.10
N LEU A 212 4.26 -15.90 -11.52
CA LEU A 212 5.37 -16.26 -10.64
C LEU A 212 6.07 -15.03 -10.08
N ILE A 213 6.41 -14.05 -10.92
CA ILE A 213 7.07 -12.80 -10.51
C ILE A 213 6.21 -12.05 -9.49
N ASP A 214 4.91 -11.92 -9.75
CA ASP A 214 3.95 -11.27 -8.84
C ASP A 214 3.90 -11.95 -7.47
N VAL A 215 3.85 -13.28 -7.44
CA VAL A 215 3.74 -14.02 -6.16
C VAL A 215 5.08 -14.09 -5.42
N TYR A 216 6.21 -14.25 -6.11
CA TYR A 216 7.53 -14.14 -5.48
C TYR A 216 7.74 -12.74 -4.88
N SER A 217 7.34 -11.70 -5.60
CA SER A 217 7.39 -10.33 -5.11
C SER A 217 6.47 -10.14 -3.91
N LYS A 218 5.23 -10.63 -3.93
CA LYS A 218 4.33 -10.54 -2.76
C LYS A 218 4.85 -11.24 -1.49
N LEU A 219 5.72 -12.23 -1.64
CA LEU A 219 6.37 -12.93 -0.54
C LEU A 219 7.77 -12.36 -0.21
N ASP A 220 8.10 -11.18 -0.74
CA ASP A 220 9.37 -10.46 -0.54
C ASP A 220 10.63 -11.21 -1.02
N GLU A 221 10.47 -12.20 -1.90
CA GLU A 221 11.57 -12.95 -2.53
C GLU A 221 11.96 -12.32 -3.86
N LEU A 222 12.43 -11.07 -3.80
CA LEU A 222 12.77 -10.27 -4.98
C LEU A 222 13.85 -10.90 -5.86
N LYS A 223 14.81 -11.61 -5.25
CA LYS A 223 15.90 -12.29 -5.99
C LYS A 223 15.37 -13.41 -6.88
N ASP A 224 14.47 -14.24 -6.35
CA ASP A 224 13.82 -15.31 -7.11
C ASP A 224 12.95 -14.71 -8.23
N ALA A 225 12.23 -13.61 -7.97
CA ALA A 225 11.46 -12.89 -8.98
C ALA A 225 12.34 -12.36 -10.14
N ILE A 226 13.48 -11.76 -9.82
CA ILE A 226 14.46 -11.28 -10.81
C ILE A 226 15.06 -12.45 -11.60
N CYS A 227 15.34 -13.59 -10.95
CA CYS A 227 15.84 -14.79 -11.62
C CYS A 227 14.84 -15.27 -12.68
N VAL A 228 13.58 -15.46 -12.28
CA VAL A 228 12.49 -15.84 -13.19
C VAL A 228 12.36 -14.85 -14.34
N PHE A 229 12.49 -13.55 -14.08
CA PHE A 229 12.45 -12.52 -15.11
C PHE A 229 13.64 -12.59 -16.10
N ASN A 230 14.86 -12.76 -15.59
CA ASN A 230 16.05 -12.77 -16.44
C ASN A 230 16.11 -14.00 -17.35
N GLU A 231 15.66 -15.15 -16.88
CA GLU A 231 15.56 -16.40 -17.65
C GLU A 231 14.56 -16.35 -18.82
N MET A 232 13.70 -15.34 -18.91
CA MET A 232 12.73 -15.22 -20.00
C MET A 232 13.39 -14.87 -21.32
N GLU A 233 13.23 -15.72 -22.34
CA GLU A 233 13.69 -15.43 -23.71
C GLU A 233 12.90 -14.31 -24.36
N THR A 234 11.56 -14.34 -24.20
CA THR A 234 10.65 -13.31 -24.69
C THR A 234 10.02 -12.59 -23.50
N LYS A 235 10.01 -11.25 -23.57
CA LYS A 235 9.44 -10.38 -22.56
C LYS A 235 8.44 -9.45 -23.23
N ASP A 236 7.26 -9.34 -22.66
CA ASP A 236 6.26 -8.37 -23.07
C ASP A 236 6.08 -7.28 -22.01
N LEU A 237 5.21 -6.31 -22.29
CA LEU A 237 4.95 -5.20 -21.36
C LEU A 237 4.35 -5.68 -20.02
N VAL A 238 3.57 -6.78 -20.03
CA VAL A 238 2.94 -7.33 -18.82
C VAL A 238 4.00 -7.80 -17.84
N VAL A 239 4.99 -8.55 -18.32
CA VAL A 239 6.09 -9.05 -17.49
C VAL A 239 6.96 -7.90 -16.96
N TRP A 240 7.26 -6.89 -17.80
CA TRP A 240 7.97 -5.69 -17.35
C TRP A 240 7.22 -4.96 -16.23
N ASN A 241 5.91 -4.80 -16.37
CA ASN A 241 5.06 -4.20 -15.35
C ASN A 241 5.05 -5.03 -14.05
N SER A 242 5.00 -6.36 -14.14
CA SER A 242 5.07 -7.25 -12.98
C SER A 242 6.36 -7.08 -12.19
N ILE A 243 7.53 -7.08 -12.85
CA ILE A 243 8.83 -6.97 -12.15
C ILE A 243 9.05 -5.55 -11.59
N ILE A 244 8.75 -4.51 -12.36
CA ILE A 244 8.88 -3.11 -11.90
C ILE A 244 7.92 -2.84 -10.75
N GLY A 245 6.68 -3.32 -10.84
CA GLY A 245 5.67 -3.20 -9.81
C GLY A 245 6.04 -3.92 -8.52
N GLY A 246 6.52 -5.17 -8.63
CA GLY A 246 6.97 -5.97 -7.48
C GLY A 246 8.13 -5.31 -6.73
N LEU A 247 9.15 -4.85 -7.45
CA LEU A 247 10.30 -4.15 -6.87
C LEU A 247 9.91 -2.83 -6.20
N ALA A 248 9.07 -2.02 -6.87
CA ALA A 248 8.59 -0.76 -6.32
C ALA A 248 7.68 -0.94 -5.09
N GLN A 249 7.02 -2.09 -4.95
CA GLN A 249 6.17 -2.38 -3.79
C GLN A 249 6.98 -2.73 -2.54
N ASN A 250 8.08 -3.45 -2.69
CA ASN A 250 8.92 -3.97 -1.61
C ASN A 250 10.13 -3.07 -1.26
N SER A 251 10.01 -1.77 -1.52
CA SER A 251 11.05 -0.78 -1.19
C SER A 251 12.39 -0.93 -1.92
N ASP A 252 12.48 -1.76 -2.96
CA ASP A 252 13.66 -1.85 -3.83
C ASP A 252 13.50 -0.91 -5.05
N GLY A 253 13.39 0.38 -4.73
CA GLY A 253 13.11 1.42 -5.73
C GLY A 253 14.22 1.59 -6.76
N ASP A 254 15.48 1.35 -6.37
CA ASP A 254 16.63 1.51 -7.26
C ASP A 254 16.61 0.46 -8.36
N GLU A 255 16.34 -0.80 -8.00
CA GLU A 255 16.25 -1.88 -8.98
C GLU A 255 14.99 -1.71 -9.86
N ALA A 256 13.87 -1.24 -9.29
CA ALA A 256 12.68 -0.90 -10.10
C ALA A 256 13.00 0.13 -11.20
N LEU A 257 13.76 1.19 -10.87
CA LEU A 257 14.20 2.21 -11.83
C LEU A 257 15.22 1.65 -12.84
N ASN A 258 16.09 0.72 -12.42
CA ASN A 258 17.01 0.03 -13.30
C ASN A 258 16.26 -0.83 -14.34
N GLN A 259 15.28 -1.61 -13.91
CA GLN A 259 14.42 -2.39 -14.79
C GLN A 259 13.62 -1.50 -15.74
N PHE A 260 13.11 -0.36 -15.29
CA PHE A 260 12.47 0.63 -16.16
C PHE A 260 13.40 1.16 -17.26
N LYS A 261 14.67 1.46 -16.92
CA LYS A 261 15.68 1.86 -17.93
C LYS A 261 15.94 0.73 -18.93
N ARG A 262 16.03 -0.52 -18.47
CA ARG A 262 16.21 -1.70 -19.35
C ARG A 262 15.00 -1.88 -20.27
N MET A 263 13.79 -1.74 -19.76
CA MET A 263 12.54 -1.79 -20.53
C MET A 263 12.55 -0.75 -21.67
N LYS A 264 12.91 0.51 -21.37
CA LYS A 264 13.04 1.57 -22.37
C LYS A 264 14.10 1.29 -23.42
N ARG A 265 15.28 0.78 -23.02
CA ARG A 265 16.36 0.39 -23.94
C ARG A 265 15.97 -0.77 -24.86
N ALA A 266 15.11 -1.66 -24.38
CA ALA A 266 14.54 -2.74 -25.17
C ALA A 266 13.43 -2.28 -26.14
N GLY A 267 13.12 -0.98 -26.22
CA GLY A 267 12.17 -0.41 -27.17
C GLY A 267 10.71 -0.39 -26.69
N PHE A 268 10.43 -0.79 -25.46
CA PHE A 268 9.07 -0.79 -24.92
C PHE A 268 8.63 0.62 -24.48
N THR A 269 7.39 0.96 -24.80
CA THR A 269 6.74 2.18 -24.32
C THR A 269 6.16 1.94 -22.92
N ALA A 270 6.14 3.00 -22.10
CA ALA A 270 5.64 2.88 -20.72
C ALA A 270 4.15 3.21 -20.72
N ASP A 271 3.36 2.36 -20.09
CA ASP A 271 1.93 2.57 -19.90
C ASP A 271 1.64 3.16 -18.51
N GLN A 272 0.35 3.34 -18.20
CA GLN A 272 -0.11 3.87 -16.91
C GLN A 272 0.40 3.04 -15.73
N ALA A 273 0.40 1.71 -15.85
CA ALA A 273 0.85 0.80 -14.80
C ALA A 273 2.36 0.94 -14.57
N THR A 274 3.16 0.95 -15.65
CA THR A 274 4.61 1.16 -15.56
C THR A 274 4.92 2.48 -14.84
N LEU A 275 4.30 3.58 -15.29
CA LEU A 275 4.59 4.91 -14.77
C LEU A 275 4.16 5.05 -13.32
N THR A 276 3.03 4.45 -12.92
CA THR A 276 2.59 4.42 -11.52
C THR A 276 3.59 3.70 -10.62
N SER A 277 4.10 2.54 -11.04
CA SER A 277 5.13 1.79 -10.29
C SER A 277 6.45 2.55 -10.21
N VAL A 278 6.88 3.20 -11.29
CA VAL A 278 8.07 4.03 -11.33
C VAL A 278 7.94 5.26 -10.41
N LEU A 279 6.80 5.94 -10.44
CA LEU A 279 6.53 7.06 -9.54
C LEU A 279 6.55 6.61 -8.08
N ARG A 280 5.98 5.45 -7.76
CA ARG A 280 6.06 4.87 -6.40
C ARG A 280 7.52 4.63 -5.98
N ALA A 281 8.37 4.10 -6.85
CA ALA A 281 9.80 3.94 -6.58
C ALA A 281 10.47 5.30 -6.32
N CYS A 282 10.19 6.31 -7.16
CA CYS A 282 10.68 7.67 -6.96
C CYS A 282 10.21 8.27 -5.62
N THR A 283 8.97 8.02 -5.23
CA THR A 283 8.40 8.46 -3.94
C THR A 283 9.14 7.85 -2.76
N GLY A 284 9.35 6.52 -2.77
CA GLY A 284 10.04 5.82 -1.68
C GLY A 284 11.49 6.30 -1.50
N LEU A 285 12.17 6.57 -2.61
CA LEU A 285 13.53 7.09 -2.63
C LEU A 285 13.61 8.62 -2.61
N ALA A 286 12.47 9.33 -2.58
CA ALA A 286 12.32 10.79 -2.71
C ALA A 286 13.16 11.44 -3.85
N LEU A 287 13.26 10.77 -5.00
CA LEU A 287 14.06 11.17 -6.17
C LEU A 287 13.33 12.21 -7.05
N LEU A 288 13.35 13.48 -6.64
CA LEU A 288 12.64 14.57 -7.31
C LEU A 288 12.99 14.69 -8.81
N GLU A 289 14.27 14.66 -9.17
CA GLU A 289 14.71 14.89 -10.55
C GLU A 289 14.34 13.73 -11.49
N VAL A 290 14.36 12.49 -10.98
CA VAL A 290 13.85 11.33 -11.73
C VAL A 290 12.33 11.43 -11.86
N GLY A 291 11.64 11.81 -10.79
CA GLY A 291 10.19 12.06 -10.81
C GLY A 291 9.77 13.11 -11.85
N ARG A 292 10.54 14.20 -11.98
CA ARG A 292 10.33 15.23 -13.03
C ARG A 292 10.51 14.69 -14.44
N GLN A 293 11.51 13.83 -14.67
CA GLN A 293 11.68 13.16 -15.97
C GLN A 293 10.48 12.24 -16.29
N VAL A 294 9.98 11.52 -15.28
CA VAL A 294 8.81 10.64 -15.42
C VAL A 294 7.53 11.44 -15.66
N HIS A 295 7.37 12.61 -15.02
CA HIS A 295 6.22 13.52 -15.25
C HIS A 295 6.05 13.85 -16.74
N VAL A 296 7.13 14.07 -17.50
CA VAL A 296 7.03 14.32 -18.95
C VAL A 296 6.29 13.18 -19.69
N HIS A 297 6.44 11.94 -19.23
CA HIS A 297 5.69 10.80 -19.77
C HIS A 297 4.23 10.76 -19.29
N VAL A 298 3.97 11.18 -18.05
CA VAL A 298 2.62 11.28 -17.46
C VAL A 298 1.75 12.29 -18.20
N LEU A 299 2.32 13.38 -18.74
CA LEU A 299 1.59 14.39 -19.51
C LEU A 299 0.83 13.81 -20.72
N LYS A 300 1.24 12.65 -21.24
CA LYS A 300 0.53 11.94 -22.33
C LYS A 300 -0.80 11.34 -21.88
N PHE A 301 -1.02 11.24 -20.58
CA PHE A 301 -2.18 10.64 -19.92
C PHE A 301 -2.87 11.65 -18.98
N ASP A 302 -2.90 12.93 -19.35
CA ASP A 302 -3.28 14.07 -18.47
C ASP A 302 -4.65 13.92 -17.76
N VAL A 303 -5.55 13.08 -18.28
CA VAL A 303 -6.87 12.78 -17.68
C VAL A 303 -6.87 11.56 -16.74
N ASP A 304 -5.76 10.86 -16.57
CA ASP A 304 -5.65 9.69 -15.70
C ASP A 304 -5.54 10.10 -14.23
N LEU A 305 -6.60 9.87 -13.48
CA LEU A 305 -6.70 10.20 -12.07
C LEU A 305 -5.71 9.43 -11.20
N ILE A 306 -5.48 8.14 -11.49
CA ILE A 306 -4.58 7.28 -10.70
C ILE A 306 -3.14 7.76 -10.87
N LEU A 307 -2.75 8.01 -12.12
CA LEU A 307 -1.40 8.43 -12.45
C LEU A 307 -1.10 9.84 -11.94
N ASN A 308 -2.06 10.78 -12.06
CA ASN A 308 -1.94 12.11 -11.49
C ASN A 308 -1.88 12.10 -9.96
N ASN A 309 -2.67 11.23 -9.30
CA ASN A 309 -2.59 11.04 -7.84
C ASN A 309 -1.21 10.48 -7.41
N ALA A 310 -0.65 9.54 -8.16
CA ALA A 310 0.71 9.03 -7.91
C ALA A 310 1.79 10.09 -8.11
N LEU A 311 1.63 10.94 -9.14
CA LEU A 311 2.53 12.05 -9.42
C LEU A 311 2.46 13.13 -8.33
N LEU A 312 1.25 13.44 -7.85
CA LEU A 312 1.01 14.35 -6.75
C LEU A 312 1.69 13.86 -5.46
N ASP A 313 1.51 12.57 -5.10
CA ASP A 313 2.16 11.96 -3.93
C ASP A 313 3.69 12.03 -4.05
N MET A 314 4.24 11.76 -5.24
CA MET A 314 5.69 11.85 -5.51
C MET A 314 6.23 13.25 -5.25
N TYR A 315 5.57 14.30 -5.77
CA TYR A 315 6.02 15.67 -5.55
C TYR A 315 5.91 16.11 -4.08
N CYS A 316 4.79 15.78 -3.41
CA CYS A 316 4.59 16.07 -1.99
C CYS A 316 5.68 15.42 -1.12
N LYS A 317 5.95 14.12 -1.32
CA LYS A 317 6.95 13.35 -0.58
C LYS A 317 8.39 13.55 -1.05
N SER A 318 8.61 14.34 -2.11
CA SER A 318 9.93 14.81 -2.51
C SER A 318 10.20 16.25 -2.08
N GLY A 319 9.25 16.89 -1.40
CA GLY A 319 9.38 18.27 -0.91
C GLY A 319 9.29 19.33 -2.01
N SER A 320 8.65 19.05 -3.15
CA SER A 320 8.40 20.04 -4.20
C SER A 320 6.91 20.40 -4.25
N LEU A 321 6.47 21.23 -3.30
CA LEU A 321 5.05 21.59 -3.19
C LEU A 321 4.55 22.48 -4.32
N GLU A 322 5.41 23.29 -4.93
CA GLU A 322 5.02 24.11 -6.09
C GLU A 322 4.62 23.23 -7.28
N ASP A 323 5.43 22.21 -7.58
CA ASP A 323 5.12 21.23 -8.61
C ASP A 323 3.84 20.44 -8.25
N ALA A 324 3.67 20.06 -6.98
CA ALA A 324 2.47 19.37 -6.51
C ALA A 324 1.19 20.22 -6.69
N LYS A 325 1.23 21.50 -6.31
CA LYS A 325 0.12 22.44 -6.53
C LYS A 325 -0.20 22.59 -8.00
N SER A 326 0.82 22.74 -8.85
CA SER A 326 0.62 22.86 -10.29
C SER A 326 -0.08 21.64 -10.89
N VAL A 327 0.35 20.42 -10.49
CA VAL A 327 -0.33 19.19 -10.92
C VAL A 327 -1.77 19.19 -10.42
N PHE A 328 -1.99 19.47 -9.12
CA PHE A 328 -3.32 19.48 -8.51
C PHE A 328 -4.27 20.46 -9.20
N GLU A 329 -3.82 21.67 -9.55
CA GLU A 329 -4.60 22.69 -10.24
C GLU A 329 -4.97 22.30 -11.67
N ARG A 330 -4.08 21.58 -12.37
CA ARG A 330 -4.32 21.08 -13.73
C ARG A 330 -5.28 19.90 -13.81
N MET A 331 -5.50 19.17 -12.72
CA MET A 331 -6.43 18.04 -12.70
C MET A 331 -7.87 18.50 -12.98
N VAL A 332 -8.49 17.95 -14.05
CA VAL A 332 -9.87 18.24 -14.43
C VAL A 332 -10.86 17.70 -13.40
N TYR A 333 -10.63 16.46 -12.94
CA TYR A 333 -11.40 15.81 -11.90
C TYR A 333 -10.49 15.48 -10.72
N ARG A 334 -11.00 15.66 -9.50
CA ARG A 334 -10.27 15.39 -8.26
C ARG A 334 -11.14 14.50 -7.38
N ASP A 335 -10.60 13.38 -6.93
CA ASP A 335 -11.28 12.48 -6.00
C ASP A 335 -10.75 12.67 -4.59
N VAL A 336 -11.34 11.92 -3.64
CA VAL A 336 -10.95 11.96 -2.24
C VAL A 336 -9.44 11.69 -2.08
N ILE A 337 -8.85 10.86 -2.94
CA ILE A 337 -7.42 10.58 -2.93
C ILE A 337 -6.62 11.82 -3.32
N SER A 338 -6.97 12.54 -4.39
CA SER A 338 -6.29 13.78 -4.80
C SER A 338 -6.23 14.80 -3.66
N TRP A 339 -7.38 15.06 -3.01
CA TRP A 339 -7.45 16.01 -1.90
C TRP A 339 -6.71 15.53 -0.66
N SER A 340 -6.85 14.25 -0.30
CA SER A 340 -6.17 13.68 0.87
C SER A 340 -4.66 13.73 0.72
N THR A 341 -4.13 13.40 -0.48
CA THR A 341 -2.71 13.47 -0.79
C THR A 341 -2.19 14.90 -0.69
N MET A 342 -2.95 15.89 -1.19
CA MET A 342 -2.56 17.29 -1.11
C MET A 342 -2.55 17.82 0.34
N ILE A 343 -3.60 17.51 1.11
CA ILE A 343 -3.71 17.92 2.53
C ILE A 343 -2.57 17.31 3.36
N ALA A 344 -2.35 16.00 3.24
CA ALA A 344 -1.26 15.32 3.94
C ALA A 344 0.11 15.84 3.50
N GLY A 345 0.30 16.07 2.19
CA GLY A 345 1.52 16.63 1.63
C GLY A 345 1.85 18.02 2.17
N LEU A 346 0.88 18.93 2.22
CA LEU A 346 1.03 20.27 2.81
C LEU A 346 1.44 20.18 4.29
N ALA A 347 0.75 19.34 5.06
CA ALA A 347 1.01 19.17 6.48
C ALA A 347 2.43 18.61 6.74
N GLN A 348 2.85 17.59 5.98
CA GLN A 348 4.21 17.02 6.02
C GLN A 348 5.29 17.97 5.55
N ASN A 349 4.94 19.07 4.88
CA ASN A 349 5.87 20.09 4.45
C ASN A 349 5.86 21.35 5.34
N GLY A 350 5.18 21.28 6.48
CA GLY A 350 5.09 22.37 7.46
C GLY A 350 4.01 23.40 7.14
N PHE A 351 3.31 23.30 6.00
CA PHE A 351 2.27 24.25 5.60
C PHE A 351 0.90 23.91 6.23
N SER A 352 0.87 23.67 7.55
CA SER A 352 -0.31 23.17 8.27
C SER A 352 -1.57 24.03 8.08
N ARG A 353 -1.44 25.36 8.15
CA ARG A 353 -2.59 26.26 7.94
C ARG A 353 -3.14 26.19 6.52
N GLU A 354 -2.27 25.97 5.53
CA GLU A 354 -2.69 25.77 4.15
C GLU A 354 -3.39 24.42 3.97
N ALA A 355 -2.90 23.36 4.65
CA ALA A 355 -3.56 22.06 4.66
C ALA A 355 -5.02 22.16 5.15
N LEU A 356 -5.28 22.95 6.20
CA LEU A 356 -6.65 23.20 6.69
C LEU A 356 -7.50 23.97 5.68
N LYS A 357 -6.94 24.96 4.97
CA LYS A 357 -7.65 25.65 3.88
C LYS A 357 -8.03 24.68 2.75
N PHE A 358 -7.13 23.77 2.37
CA PHE A 358 -7.44 22.73 1.38
C PHE A 358 -8.52 21.77 1.87
N PHE A 359 -8.57 21.46 3.17
CA PHE A 359 -9.65 20.68 3.76
C PHE A 359 -11.00 21.41 3.69
N ASP A 360 -11.02 22.73 3.92
CA ASP A 360 -12.23 23.53 3.74
C ASP A 360 -12.69 23.57 2.28
N LEU A 361 -11.77 23.72 1.34
CA LEU A 361 -12.06 23.65 -0.10
C LEU A 361 -12.59 22.27 -0.52
N MET A 362 -12.04 21.18 0.04
CA MET A 362 -12.54 19.82 -0.18
C MET A 362 -13.99 19.70 0.27
N LYS A 363 -14.33 20.17 1.47
CA LYS A 363 -15.72 20.18 1.97
C LYS A 363 -16.63 21.03 1.09
N ALA A 364 -16.18 22.21 0.66
CA ALA A 364 -16.93 23.09 -0.23
C ALA A 364 -17.18 22.47 -1.61
N SER A 365 -16.29 21.58 -2.08
CA SER A 365 -16.50 20.81 -3.31
C SER A 365 -17.52 19.67 -3.19
N GLY A 366 -18.10 19.46 -2.00
CA GLY A 366 -19.07 18.40 -1.72
C GLY A 366 -18.44 17.02 -1.46
N MET A 367 -17.11 16.92 -1.42
CA MET A 367 -16.43 15.66 -1.15
C MET A 367 -16.33 15.36 0.34
N LYS A 368 -16.64 14.11 0.67
CA LYS A 368 -16.59 13.62 2.05
C LYS A 368 -15.16 13.19 2.41
N PRO A 369 -14.62 13.67 3.54
CA PRO A 369 -13.35 13.18 4.08
C PRO A 369 -13.38 11.67 4.31
N ASN A 370 -12.24 11.01 4.11
CA ASN A 370 -12.03 9.62 4.53
C ASN A 370 -11.05 9.55 5.71
N TYR A 371 -10.75 8.32 6.15
CA TYR A 371 -9.80 8.01 7.21
C TYR A 371 -8.46 8.74 7.04
N ILE A 372 -7.89 8.73 5.83
CA ILE A 372 -6.59 9.34 5.53
C ILE A 372 -6.69 10.87 5.48
N THR A 373 -7.80 11.42 4.98
CA THR A 373 -8.02 12.87 4.97
C THR A 373 -7.95 13.45 6.38
N ILE A 374 -8.68 12.86 7.33
CA ILE A 374 -8.73 13.37 8.70
C ILE A 374 -7.37 13.18 9.39
N LEU A 375 -6.68 12.07 9.15
CA LEU A 375 -5.32 11.89 9.65
C LEU A 375 -4.39 13.04 9.21
N GLY A 376 -4.43 13.43 7.93
CA GLY A 376 -3.66 14.58 7.43
C GLY A 376 -4.04 15.91 8.10
N VAL A 377 -5.33 16.13 8.38
CA VAL A 377 -5.83 17.30 9.10
C VAL A 377 -5.35 17.32 10.56
N LEU A 378 -5.43 16.20 11.28
CA LEU A 378 -4.96 16.10 12.66
C LEU A 378 -3.44 16.27 12.75
N PHE A 379 -2.70 15.72 11.80
CA PHE A 379 -1.26 15.95 11.68
C PHE A 379 -0.96 17.45 11.49
N ALA A 380 -1.71 18.14 10.62
CA ALA A 380 -1.59 19.59 10.44
C ALA A 380 -1.86 20.36 11.74
N CYS A 381 -2.94 20.02 12.48
CA CYS A 381 -3.27 20.62 13.77
C CYS A 381 -2.16 20.39 14.80
N SER A 382 -1.67 19.16 14.93
CA SER A 382 -0.55 18.81 15.84
C SER A 382 0.65 19.69 15.57
N HIS A 383 1.06 19.79 14.32
CA HIS A 383 2.25 20.54 13.90
C HIS A 383 2.07 22.05 13.82
N ALA A 384 0.86 22.57 14.08
CA ALA A 384 0.57 24.00 14.21
C ALA A 384 0.15 24.40 15.63
N GLY A 385 0.09 23.45 16.57
CA GLY A 385 -0.34 23.70 17.95
C GLY A 385 -1.83 24.06 18.08
N LEU A 386 -2.67 23.69 17.11
CA LEU A 386 -4.10 24.04 17.08
C LEU A 386 -4.91 23.02 17.89
N VAL A 387 -4.84 23.11 19.22
CA VAL A 387 -5.44 22.14 20.15
C VAL A 387 -6.95 22.02 19.97
N ASP A 388 -7.65 23.15 19.92
CA ASP A 388 -9.12 23.17 19.82
C ASP A 388 -9.61 22.62 18.48
N ASP A 389 -8.97 23.02 17.38
CA ASP A 389 -9.27 22.49 16.04
C ASP A 389 -8.99 20.98 15.97
N GLY A 390 -7.89 20.51 16.55
CA GLY A 390 -7.54 19.09 16.60
C GLY A 390 -8.62 18.26 17.30
N TRP A 391 -9.11 18.72 18.46
CA TRP A 391 -10.22 18.07 19.17
C TRP A 391 -11.53 18.13 18.40
N TYR A 392 -11.83 19.27 17.77
CA TYR A 392 -13.01 19.41 16.92
C TYR A 392 -13.01 18.39 15.79
N TYR A 393 -11.92 18.29 15.04
CA TYR A 393 -11.80 17.37 13.92
C TYR A 393 -11.80 15.91 14.37
N PHE A 394 -11.12 15.58 15.46
CA PHE A 394 -11.11 14.22 16.01
C PHE A 394 -12.52 13.74 16.40
N ARG A 395 -13.30 14.59 17.10
CA ARG A 395 -14.70 14.26 17.45
C ARG A 395 -15.62 14.21 16.23
N SER A 396 -15.34 15.04 15.22
CA SER A 396 -16.12 15.07 13.98
C SER A 396 -16.01 13.76 13.17
N MET A 397 -14.92 13.00 13.33
CA MET A 397 -14.71 11.72 12.64
C MET A 397 -15.90 10.78 12.80
N LYS A 398 -16.25 10.45 14.05
CA LYS A 398 -17.35 9.55 14.36
C LYS A 398 -18.70 10.24 14.21
N LYS A 399 -18.81 11.49 14.70
CA LYS A 399 -20.10 12.22 14.77
C LYS A 399 -20.63 12.69 13.41
N LEU A 400 -19.77 13.16 12.51
CA LEU A 400 -20.19 13.75 11.22
C LEU A 400 -19.90 12.82 10.04
N TYR A 401 -18.86 12.00 10.11
CA TYR A 401 -18.40 11.20 8.98
C TYR A 401 -18.57 9.69 9.17
N GLY A 402 -18.92 9.23 10.37
CA GLY A 402 -19.05 7.80 10.67
C GLY A 402 -17.73 7.04 10.57
N ILE A 403 -16.60 7.71 10.79
CA ILE A 403 -15.25 7.14 10.73
C ILE A 403 -14.81 6.87 12.17
N ASP A 404 -14.51 5.60 12.49
CA ASP A 404 -13.93 5.25 13.77
C ASP A 404 -12.44 5.65 13.85
N PRO A 405 -12.01 6.35 14.91
CA PRO A 405 -10.60 6.69 15.09
C PRO A 405 -9.74 5.44 15.28
N GLY A 406 -8.71 5.28 14.45
CA GLY A 406 -7.68 4.27 14.67
C GLY A 406 -6.43 4.82 15.35
N ARG A 407 -5.43 3.95 15.53
CA ARG A 407 -4.19 4.25 16.28
C ARG A 407 -3.47 5.51 15.81
N GLU A 408 -3.39 5.73 14.50
CA GLU A 408 -2.67 6.89 13.94
C GLU A 408 -3.36 8.22 14.29
N HIS A 409 -4.70 8.21 14.45
CA HIS A 409 -5.47 9.39 14.83
C HIS A 409 -5.25 9.76 16.30
N TYR A 410 -5.29 8.77 17.20
CA TYR A 410 -4.94 8.97 18.60
C TYR A 410 -3.50 9.46 18.74
N GLY A 411 -2.56 8.86 18.00
CA GLY A 411 -1.17 9.29 17.96
C GLY A 411 -1.00 10.78 17.60
N CYS A 412 -1.78 11.30 16.64
CA CYS A 412 -1.75 12.72 16.29
C CYS A 412 -2.29 13.63 17.41
N ILE A 413 -3.35 13.22 18.12
CA ILE A 413 -3.88 14.02 19.25
C ILE A 413 -2.93 13.97 20.45
N ILE A 414 -2.31 12.83 20.71
CA ILE A 414 -1.30 12.69 21.77
C ILE A 414 -0.07 13.55 21.44
N ASP A 415 0.38 13.58 20.19
CA ASP A 415 1.44 14.48 19.73
C ASP A 415 1.04 15.96 19.92
N LEU A 416 -0.19 16.32 19.54
CA LEU A 416 -0.73 17.68 19.69
C LEU A 416 -0.75 18.14 21.15
N LEU A 417 -1.31 17.31 22.05
CA LEU A 417 -1.38 17.58 23.49
C LEU A 417 0.01 17.60 24.11
N GLY A 418 0.87 16.66 23.72
CA GLY A 418 2.25 16.58 24.15
C GLY A 418 3.05 17.83 23.78
N ARG A 419 2.94 18.32 22.55
CA ARG A 419 3.56 19.58 22.11
C ARG A 419 3.01 20.79 22.86
N ALA A 420 1.71 20.81 23.13
CA ALA A 420 1.05 21.87 23.89
C ALA A 420 1.33 21.84 25.41
N GLY A 421 2.02 20.82 25.93
CA GLY A 421 2.33 20.67 27.36
C GLY A 421 1.18 20.10 28.20
N LYS A 422 0.10 19.66 27.56
CA LYS A 422 -1.09 19.06 28.21
C LYS A 422 -0.88 17.57 28.45
N LEU A 423 0.16 17.21 29.21
CA LEU A 423 0.57 15.83 29.42
C LEU A 423 -0.51 14.98 30.13
N ASP A 424 -1.22 15.55 31.09
CA ASP A 424 -2.28 14.83 31.81
C ASP A 424 -3.45 14.45 30.89
N GLU A 425 -3.86 15.37 30.00
CA GLU A 425 -4.86 15.08 28.97
C GLU A 425 -4.37 13.99 28.01
N ALA A 426 -3.08 14.00 27.65
CA ALA A 426 -2.49 13.00 26.78
C ALA A 426 -2.48 11.60 27.42
N VAL A 427 -2.12 11.49 28.70
CA VAL A 427 -2.16 10.22 29.45
C VAL A 427 -3.60 9.71 29.59
N LYS A 428 -4.54 10.59 29.91
CA LYS A 428 -5.96 10.24 29.97
C LYS A 428 -6.45 9.68 28.63
N LEU A 429 -6.08 10.33 27.53
CA LEU A 429 -6.46 9.85 26.20
C LEU A 429 -5.88 8.46 25.91
N VAL A 430 -4.62 8.20 26.26
CA VAL A 430 -4.00 6.86 26.10
C VAL A 430 -4.77 5.77 26.85
N GLN A 431 -5.31 6.09 28.03
CA GLN A 431 -6.11 5.16 28.83
C GLN A 431 -7.52 4.93 28.25
N GLU A 432 -8.08 5.93 27.57
CA GLU A 432 -9.41 5.89 26.94
C GLU A 432 -9.39 5.30 25.52
N MET A 433 -8.21 5.03 24.95
CA MET A 433 -8.09 4.46 23.61
C MET A 433 -8.85 3.13 23.49
N GLU A 434 -9.72 3.03 22.50
CA GLU A 434 -10.40 1.77 22.16
C GLU A 434 -9.45 0.69 21.60
N CYS A 435 -8.22 1.08 21.23
CA CYS A 435 -7.20 0.21 20.66
C CYS A 435 -5.93 0.21 21.51
N GLU A 436 -5.17 -0.90 21.49
CA GLU A 436 -3.92 -0.99 22.24
C GLU A 436 -2.90 0.06 21.75
N PRO A 437 -2.31 0.86 22.66
CA PRO A 437 -1.27 1.81 22.32
C PRO A 437 -0.02 1.12 21.76
N ASP A 438 0.50 1.63 20.65
CA ASP A 438 1.71 1.10 20.01
C ASP A 438 3.00 1.81 20.48
N ALA A 439 4.15 1.29 20.04
CA ALA A 439 5.45 1.86 20.38
C ALA A 439 5.60 3.32 19.91
N VAL A 440 4.96 3.69 18.80
CA VAL A 440 4.99 5.07 18.26
C VAL A 440 4.26 6.03 19.20
N THR A 441 3.07 5.65 19.66
CA THR A 441 2.26 6.43 20.60
C THR A 441 3.03 6.74 21.89
N TRP A 442 3.64 5.72 22.49
CA TRP A 442 4.47 5.91 23.69
C TRP A 442 5.74 6.72 23.41
N ARG A 443 6.37 6.56 22.24
CA ARG A 443 7.55 7.34 21.84
C ARG A 443 7.22 8.83 21.66
N THR A 444 6.05 9.14 21.12
CA THR A 444 5.52 10.50 21.01
C THR A 444 5.36 11.13 22.40
N LEU A 445 4.70 10.41 23.33
CA LEU A 445 4.52 10.89 24.70
C LEU A 445 5.87 11.07 25.41
N LEU A 446 6.80 10.12 25.26
CA LEU A 446 8.15 10.22 25.79
C LEU A 446 8.89 11.47 25.28
N GLY A 447 8.76 11.76 23.98
CA GLY A 447 9.31 12.97 23.37
C GLY A 447 8.74 14.25 23.98
N ALA A 448 7.43 14.29 24.21
CA ALA A 448 6.75 15.42 24.87
C ALA A 448 7.20 15.59 26.32
N CYS A 449 7.32 14.50 27.08
CA CYS A 449 7.80 14.53 28.46
C CYS A 449 9.23 15.08 28.56
N ARG A 450 10.10 14.77 27.59
CA ARG A 450 11.44 15.40 27.51
C ARG A 450 11.34 16.91 27.35
N VAL A 451 10.49 17.39 26.43
CA VAL A 451 10.36 18.83 26.14
C VAL A 451 9.83 19.59 27.36
N HIS A 452 8.83 19.03 28.04
CA HIS A 452 8.17 19.64 29.20
C HIS A 452 8.79 19.22 30.55
N ARG A 453 9.92 18.51 30.52
CA ARG A 453 10.71 18.08 31.70
C ARG A 453 9.92 17.25 32.74
N ASN A 454 8.96 16.45 32.30
CA ASN A 454 8.24 15.51 33.17
C ASN A 454 8.99 14.16 33.22
N VAL A 455 9.87 14.00 34.20
CA VAL A 455 10.80 12.86 34.29
C VAL A 455 10.06 11.54 34.58
N ASP A 456 9.10 11.55 35.50
CA ASP A 456 8.41 10.32 35.92
C ASP A 456 7.59 9.72 34.78
N LEU A 457 6.82 10.55 34.06
CA LEU A 457 6.06 10.10 32.91
C LEU A 457 6.98 9.68 31.76
N ALA A 458 8.13 10.34 31.57
CA ALA A 458 9.11 9.93 30.59
C ALA A 458 9.67 8.51 30.88
N ILE A 459 10.03 8.22 32.13
CA ILE A 459 10.51 6.88 32.52
C ILE A 459 9.43 5.82 32.27
N TYR A 460 8.17 6.12 32.63
CA TYR A 460 7.05 5.21 32.38
C TYR A 460 6.85 4.96 30.87
N ALA A 461 6.78 6.02 30.06
CA ALA A 461 6.60 5.90 28.61
C ALA A 461 7.76 5.12 27.95
N ALA A 462 9.01 5.37 28.35
CA ALA A 462 10.18 4.64 27.85
C ALA A 462 10.10 3.14 28.16
N LYS A 463 9.66 2.76 29.36
CA LYS A 463 9.46 1.34 29.71
C LYS A 463 8.37 0.68 28.86
N GLN A 464 7.28 1.39 28.54
CA GLN A 464 6.25 0.85 27.64
C GLN A 464 6.77 0.68 26.21
N VAL A 465 7.56 1.63 25.68
CA VAL A 465 8.19 1.47 24.36
C VAL A 465 9.09 0.24 24.35
N LEU A 466 9.97 0.08 25.34
CA LEU A 466 10.90 -1.06 25.39
C LEU A 466 10.22 -2.42 25.62
N LYS A 467 9.01 -2.42 26.18
CA LYS A 467 8.17 -3.63 26.29
C LYS A 467 7.61 -4.05 24.91
N LEU A 468 7.22 -3.08 24.09
CA LEU A 468 6.65 -3.31 22.76
C LEU A 468 7.74 -3.51 21.69
N ASP A 469 8.85 -2.79 21.80
CA ASP A 469 10.00 -2.81 20.90
C ASP A 469 11.30 -2.84 21.73
N PRO A 470 11.76 -4.04 22.12
CA PRO A 470 12.99 -4.19 22.92
C PRO A 470 14.27 -3.77 22.20
N GLY A 471 14.23 -3.53 20.89
CA GLY A 471 15.36 -3.17 20.04
C GLY A 471 15.50 -1.66 19.78
N ASP A 472 14.61 -0.83 20.32
CA ASP A 472 14.61 0.60 20.05
C ASP A 472 15.79 1.34 20.70
N ALA A 473 16.87 1.50 19.93
CA ALA A 473 18.06 2.24 20.33
C ALA A 473 17.73 3.69 20.75
N GLY A 474 16.76 4.34 20.09
CA GLY A 474 16.42 5.73 20.38
C GLY A 474 15.87 5.92 21.79
N THR A 475 14.99 5.01 22.23
CA THR A 475 14.43 5.04 23.58
C THR A 475 15.48 4.77 24.65
N TYR A 476 16.41 3.84 24.42
CA TYR A 476 17.51 3.60 25.35
C TYR A 476 18.40 4.84 25.54
N VAL A 477 18.80 5.50 24.44
CA VAL A 477 19.60 6.73 24.52
C VAL A 477 18.83 7.83 25.24
N LEU A 478 17.55 8.01 24.94
CA LEU A 478 16.73 9.03 25.57
C LEU A 478 16.54 8.78 27.08
N LEU A 479 16.29 7.53 27.48
CA LEU A 479 16.15 7.15 28.88
C LEU A 479 17.47 7.32 29.65
N SER A 480 18.61 6.95 29.04
CA SER A 480 19.94 7.21 29.59
C SER A 480 20.17 8.71 29.83
N ASN A 481 19.81 9.56 28.87
CA ASN A 481 19.95 11.01 29.02
C ASN A 481 19.04 11.57 30.12
N ILE A 482 17.82 11.05 30.27
CA ILE A 482 16.91 11.46 31.34
C ILE A 482 17.48 11.10 32.73
N TYR A 483 18.06 9.91 32.89
CA TYR A 483 18.72 9.51 34.14
C TYR A 483 19.98 10.33 34.42
N ALA A 484 20.80 10.60 33.40
CA ALA A 484 21.98 11.45 33.55
C ALA A 484 21.62 12.87 34.02
N ASN A 485 20.58 13.48 33.43
CA ASN A 485 20.07 14.80 33.83
C ASN A 485 19.47 14.81 35.25
N SER A 486 19.09 13.65 35.78
CA SER A 486 18.57 13.48 37.14
C SER A 486 19.65 12.98 38.11
N GLU A 487 20.92 12.99 37.70
CA GLU A 487 22.09 12.51 38.46
C GLU A 487 22.01 11.04 38.91
N ARG A 488 21.21 10.22 38.22
CA ARG A 488 21.01 8.78 38.49
C ARG A 488 22.01 7.93 37.71
N TRP A 489 23.29 8.03 38.06
CA TRP A 489 24.40 7.38 37.34
C TRP A 489 24.39 5.84 37.37
N GLU A 490 23.80 5.25 38.40
CA GLU A 490 23.60 3.80 38.50
C GLU A 490 22.66 3.32 37.38
N ASP A 491 21.48 3.94 37.23
CA ASP A 491 20.52 3.61 36.18
C ASP A 491 21.09 3.84 34.77
N VAL A 492 21.90 4.90 34.57
CA VAL A 492 22.63 5.13 33.31
C VAL A 492 23.54 3.94 32.99
N SER A 493 24.27 3.45 33.98
CA SER A 493 25.18 2.32 33.83
C SER A 493 24.43 1.02 33.51
N GLU A 494 23.27 0.81 34.13
CA GLU A 494 22.39 -0.32 33.85
C GLU A 494 21.83 -0.30 32.42
N ILE A 495 21.32 0.86 31.98
CA ILE A 495 20.80 1.04 30.62
C ILE A 495 21.89 0.78 29.58
N ARG A 496 23.10 1.30 29.80
CA ARG A 496 24.24 1.07 28.89
C ARG A 496 24.69 -0.39 28.87
N ARG A 497 24.66 -1.08 30.01
CA ARG A 497 24.89 -2.53 30.08
C ARG A 497 23.85 -3.27 29.26
N ALA A 498 22.56 -2.96 29.45
CA ALA A 498 21.47 -3.57 28.68
C ALA A 498 21.60 -3.34 27.16
N MET A 499 22.04 -2.15 26.73
CA MET A 499 22.32 -1.88 25.31
C MET A 499 23.45 -2.77 24.78
N ARG A 500 24.55 -2.95 25.53
CA ARG A 500 25.67 -3.82 25.13
C ARG A 500 25.26 -5.28 25.07
N ASP A 501 24.57 -5.77 26.09
CA ASP A 501 24.15 -7.18 26.20
C ASP A 501 23.19 -7.57 25.06
N LYS A 502 22.36 -6.61 24.60
CA LYS A 502 21.45 -6.80 23.46
C LYS A 502 22.05 -6.42 22.10
N GLY A 503 23.30 -5.98 22.04
CA GLY A 503 23.95 -5.57 20.79
C GLY A 503 23.39 -4.28 20.15
N ILE A 504 22.69 -3.44 20.92
CA ILE A 504 22.04 -2.23 20.44
C ILE A 504 23.08 -1.10 20.31
N LYS A 505 23.16 -0.49 19.12
CA LYS A 505 24.09 0.62 18.83
C LYS A 505 23.33 1.90 18.48
N LYS A 506 23.82 3.04 18.97
CA LYS A 506 23.32 4.38 18.58
C LYS A 506 23.67 4.64 17.12
N ALA A 507 22.68 4.99 16.30
CA ALA A 507 22.93 5.45 14.93
C ALA A 507 23.55 6.86 14.96
N PRO A 508 24.64 7.11 14.23
CA PRO A 508 25.22 8.45 14.13
C PRO A 508 24.29 9.39 13.34
N GLY A 509 24.25 10.66 13.72
CA GLY A 509 23.51 11.68 12.99
C GLY A 509 24.15 11.94 11.62
N SER A 510 23.46 11.59 10.55
CA SER A 510 23.93 11.74 9.18
C SER A 510 22.99 12.64 8.38
N SER A 511 23.59 13.51 7.59
CA SER A 511 22.89 14.35 6.62
C SER A 511 23.50 14.14 5.25
N TRP A 512 22.68 14.06 4.21
CA TRP A 512 23.15 13.86 2.85
C TRP A 512 22.42 14.72 1.83
N ILE A 513 23.13 15.02 0.74
CA ILE A 513 22.71 15.88 -0.35
C ILE A 513 23.11 15.25 -1.67
N GLU A 514 22.24 15.35 -2.67
CA GLU A 514 22.55 14.93 -4.03
C GLU A 514 23.07 16.11 -4.85
N VAL A 515 24.28 15.99 -5.39
CA VAL A 515 24.90 16.98 -6.29
C VAL A 515 25.51 16.24 -7.46
N ASN A 516 25.28 16.71 -8.70
CA ASN A 516 25.82 16.11 -9.92
C ASN A 516 25.55 14.58 -10.03
N LYS A 517 24.37 14.13 -9.60
CA LYS A 517 23.95 12.71 -9.58
C LYS A 517 24.76 11.81 -8.64
N GLN A 518 25.47 12.41 -7.68
CA GLN A 518 26.18 11.69 -6.61
C GLN A 518 25.61 12.09 -5.25
N ILE A 519 25.49 11.12 -4.36
CA ILE A 519 25.06 11.34 -2.98
C ILE A 519 26.30 11.63 -2.15
N HIS A 520 26.33 12.80 -1.51
CA HIS A 520 27.35 13.21 -0.56
C HIS A 520 26.77 13.14 0.84
N ALA A 521 27.27 12.21 1.65
CA ALA A 521 26.85 12.03 3.03
C ALA A 521 27.89 12.64 4.00
N PHE A 522 27.38 13.24 5.07
CA PHE A 522 28.17 13.86 6.12
C PHE A 522 27.80 13.25 7.47
N ILE A 523 28.81 12.90 8.24
CA ILE A 523 28.68 12.37 9.61
C ILE A 523 29.62 13.19 10.50
N LEU A 524 29.21 13.44 11.74
CA LEU A 524 30.04 14.17 12.70
C LEU A 524 31.39 13.44 12.91
N GLY A 525 32.50 14.17 12.77
CA GLY A 525 33.86 13.63 12.92
C GLY A 525 34.41 12.92 11.68
N ASP A 526 33.61 12.77 10.61
CA ASP A 526 34.07 12.16 9.37
C ASP A 526 34.92 13.15 8.55
N THR A 527 36.07 12.67 8.07
CA THR A 527 37.00 13.41 7.21
C THR A 527 37.15 12.77 5.82
N ALA A 528 36.37 11.73 5.52
CA ALA A 528 36.45 10.99 4.26
C ALA A 528 36.06 11.81 3.03
N HIS A 529 35.27 12.89 3.19
CA HIS A 529 34.81 13.69 2.06
C HIS A 529 35.98 14.47 1.40
N PRO A 530 36.22 14.34 0.08
CA PRO A 530 37.38 14.96 -0.59
C PRO A 530 37.50 16.48 -0.42
N LYS A 531 36.36 17.16 -0.25
CA LYS A 531 36.30 18.63 -0.03
C LYS A 531 36.13 19.05 1.44
N ILE A 532 36.32 18.16 2.40
CA ILE A 532 36.00 18.46 3.82
C ILE A 532 36.74 19.69 4.36
N ASN A 533 38.01 19.88 3.99
CA ASN A 533 38.80 21.04 4.39
C ASN A 533 38.23 22.36 3.85
N GLU A 534 37.78 22.36 2.59
CA GLU A 534 37.15 23.53 1.98
C GLU A 534 35.79 23.83 2.63
N ILE A 535 34.98 22.79 2.88
CA ILE A 535 33.69 22.88 3.57
C ILE A 535 33.88 23.48 4.96
N ASN A 536 34.80 22.94 5.77
CA ASN A 536 35.07 23.43 7.12
C ASN A 536 35.55 24.89 7.13
N ARG A 537 36.46 25.25 6.21
CA ARG A 537 36.92 26.64 6.06
C ARG A 537 35.75 27.56 5.73
N ARG A 538 34.89 27.18 4.78
CA ARG A 538 33.74 27.98 4.37
C ARG A 538 32.69 28.07 5.47
N LEU A 539 32.46 26.99 6.22
CA LEU A 539 31.57 26.94 7.36
C LEU A 539 32.01 27.92 8.45
N ASN A 540 33.29 27.95 8.80
CA ASN A 540 33.83 28.88 9.79
C ASN A 540 33.66 30.35 9.36
N GLN A 541 33.89 30.66 8.07
CA GLN A 541 33.59 31.98 7.51
C GLN A 541 32.10 32.33 7.60
N LEU A 542 31.24 31.34 7.33
CA LEU A 542 29.79 31.52 7.36
C LEU A 542 29.30 31.79 8.79
N ILE A 543 29.72 30.97 9.76
CA ILE A 543 29.39 31.14 11.18
C ILE A 543 29.85 32.53 11.65
N HIS A 544 31.04 32.98 11.28
CA HIS A 544 31.51 34.31 11.68
C HIS A 544 30.63 35.44 11.14
N LYS A 545 30.19 35.35 9.88
CA LYS A 545 29.22 36.31 9.31
C LYS A 545 27.87 36.26 10.00
N LEU A 546 27.38 35.05 10.29
CA LEU A 546 26.10 34.87 10.98
C LEU A 546 26.12 35.38 12.41
N MET A 547 27.24 35.25 13.14
CA MET A 547 27.40 35.83 14.49
C MET A 547 27.24 37.36 14.44
N GLY A 548 27.75 38.02 13.39
CA GLY A 548 27.50 39.45 13.15
C GLY A 548 26.03 39.81 12.89
N MET A 549 25.19 38.83 12.54
CA MET A 549 23.75 38.98 12.35
C MET A 549 22.93 38.51 13.56
N GLY A 550 23.57 38.22 14.70
CA GLY A 550 22.92 37.79 15.94
C GLY A 550 22.76 36.26 16.10
N TYR A 551 23.46 35.45 15.31
CA TYR A 551 23.51 34.00 15.54
C TYR A 551 24.35 33.67 16.78
N VAL A 552 23.74 33.03 17.76
CA VAL A 552 24.43 32.52 18.95
C VAL A 552 24.23 31.00 18.97
N PRO A 553 25.31 30.19 18.91
CA PRO A 553 25.20 28.75 19.05
C PRO A 553 24.60 28.38 20.40
N ASP A 554 23.49 27.64 20.38
CA ASP A 554 22.80 27.23 21.61
C ASP A 554 23.42 25.95 22.18
N THR A 555 24.24 26.12 23.22
CA THR A 555 24.97 25.03 23.88
C THR A 555 24.08 24.08 24.67
N ASN A 556 22.81 24.41 24.91
CA ASN A 556 21.86 23.48 25.53
C ASN A 556 21.63 22.23 24.66
N PHE A 557 21.89 22.32 23.35
CA PHE A 557 21.80 21.18 22.45
C PHE A 557 23.07 20.29 22.45
N VAL A 558 24.19 20.72 23.06
CA VAL A 558 25.43 19.91 23.23
C VAL A 558 25.20 18.79 24.24
N LEU A 559 24.51 19.11 25.34
CA LEU A 559 24.30 18.22 26.49
C LEU A 559 23.46 16.98 26.15
N GLN A 560 22.80 16.95 24.99
CA GLN A 560 21.91 15.85 24.60
C GLN A 560 22.56 14.80 23.70
N ASP A 561 23.78 15.00 23.20
CA ASP A 561 24.39 14.11 22.19
C ASP A 561 25.79 13.56 22.50
N LEU A 562 26.50 14.05 23.52
CA LEU A 562 27.85 13.59 23.83
C LEU A 562 28.08 13.48 25.35
N GLU A 563 28.13 12.25 25.86
CA GLU A 563 28.95 11.96 27.04
C GLU A 563 30.41 11.81 26.58
N GLY A 564 31.23 12.81 26.87
CA GLY A 564 32.68 12.82 26.62
C GLY A 564 33.21 14.21 26.26
N GLU A 565 34.38 14.58 26.80
CA GLU A 565 35.06 15.88 26.78
C GLU A 565 35.28 16.55 25.39
N GLN A 566 34.23 17.04 24.73
CA GLN A 566 34.36 17.97 23.60
C GLN A 566 33.30 19.07 23.74
N ARG A 567 33.62 20.08 24.56
CA ARG A 567 32.64 21.02 25.13
C ARG A 567 32.19 22.20 24.25
N ASP A 568 32.69 22.40 23.03
CA ASP A 568 32.20 23.50 22.15
C ASP A 568 32.29 23.25 20.63
N ASP A 569 33.25 22.44 20.16
CA ASP A 569 33.47 22.26 18.71
C ASP A 569 32.46 21.31 18.03
N SER A 570 31.71 20.49 18.79
CA SER A 570 30.79 19.49 18.21
C SER A 570 29.59 20.12 17.49
N LEU A 571 28.97 21.17 18.05
CA LEU A 571 27.85 21.89 17.41
C LEU A 571 28.24 22.57 16.11
N ARG A 572 29.49 23.02 16.00
CA ARG A 572 29.98 23.75 14.82
C ARG A 572 29.93 22.87 13.58
N TYR A 573 30.27 21.58 13.72
CA TYR A 573 30.43 20.65 12.60
C TYR A 573 29.28 19.64 12.48
N HIS A 574 28.08 19.99 12.94
CA HIS A 574 26.88 19.17 12.70
C HIS A 574 26.71 18.85 11.20
N SER A 575 26.28 17.63 10.91
CA SER A 575 26.18 17.13 9.54
C SER A 575 25.25 17.97 8.67
N GLU A 576 24.20 18.59 9.24
CA GLU A 576 23.33 19.54 8.55
C GLU A 576 24.10 20.76 8.05
N LYS A 577 24.95 21.36 8.89
CA LYS A 577 25.71 22.56 8.54
C LYS A 577 26.72 22.25 7.44
N LEU A 578 27.39 21.10 7.54
CA LEU A 578 28.31 20.61 6.51
C LEU A 578 27.59 20.41 5.17
N ALA A 579 26.42 19.77 5.19
CA ALA A 579 25.61 19.54 3.99
C ALA A 579 25.11 20.85 3.36
N ILE A 580 24.67 21.83 4.17
CA ILE A 580 24.27 23.17 3.70
C ILE A 580 25.45 23.86 3.02
N VAL A 581 26.61 23.89 3.67
CA VAL A 581 27.80 24.56 3.13
C VAL A 581 28.29 23.89 1.86
N PHE A 582 28.29 22.56 1.80
CA PHE A 582 28.61 21.85 0.57
C PHE A 582 27.63 22.17 -0.57
N GLY A 583 26.33 22.28 -0.26
CA GLY A 583 25.32 22.74 -1.20
C GLY A 583 25.59 24.16 -1.70
N LEU A 584 25.97 25.09 -0.83
CA LEU A 584 26.34 26.46 -1.20
C LEU A 584 27.57 26.51 -2.12
N ILE A 585 28.56 25.65 -1.90
CA ILE A 585 29.78 25.59 -2.71
C ILE A 585 29.51 24.97 -4.09
N SER A 586 28.69 23.92 -4.13
CA SER A 586 28.64 23.03 -5.30
C SER A 586 27.47 23.29 -6.24
N LEU A 587 26.41 23.95 -5.78
CA LEU A 587 25.22 24.24 -6.58
C LEU A 587 25.18 25.70 -7.02
N SER A 588 24.72 25.95 -8.26
CA SER A 588 24.57 27.29 -8.83
C SER A 588 23.74 28.23 -7.95
N THR A 589 24.10 29.51 -7.98
CA THR A 589 23.39 30.59 -7.27
C THR A 589 21.91 30.58 -7.65
N GLY A 590 21.02 30.51 -6.66
CA GLY A 590 19.57 30.44 -6.85
C GLY A 590 18.94 29.03 -6.88
N SER A 591 19.72 27.96 -7.08
CA SER A 591 19.16 26.59 -7.06
C SER A 591 18.84 26.14 -5.64
N ALA A 592 17.67 25.54 -5.36
CA ALA A 592 17.34 25.11 -4.00
C ALA A 592 18.30 24.02 -3.47
N ILE A 593 18.71 24.15 -2.20
CA ILE A 593 19.53 23.15 -1.50
C ILE A 593 18.59 22.14 -0.85
N ARG A 594 18.71 20.85 -1.17
CA ARG A 594 17.85 19.79 -0.63
C ARG A 594 18.67 18.78 0.16
N ILE A 595 18.38 18.66 1.44
CA ILE A 595 19.12 17.82 2.38
C ILE A 595 18.16 16.83 3.03
N ARG A 596 18.62 15.60 3.24
CA ARG A 596 17.93 14.62 4.06
C ARG A 596 18.74 14.32 5.31
N LYS A 597 18.04 14.05 6.40
CA LYS A 597 18.62 13.73 7.70
C LYS A 597 17.92 12.51 8.29
N ASN A 598 18.69 11.62 8.91
CA ASN A 598 18.17 10.41 9.57
C ASN A 598 17.61 10.66 10.98
N LEU A 599 17.93 11.80 11.59
CA LEU A 599 17.45 12.23 12.90
C LEU A 599 16.66 13.54 12.78
N ARG A 600 15.87 13.88 13.80
CA ARG A 600 15.21 15.20 13.88
C ARG A 600 16.27 16.30 13.89
N ILE A 601 16.05 17.38 13.15
CA ILE A 601 16.95 18.54 13.13
C ILE A 601 17.04 19.16 14.54
N CYS A 602 18.20 19.63 14.99
CA CYS A 602 18.31 20.33 16.28
C CYS A 602 17.99 21.84 16.13
N GLY A 603 17.67 22.52 17.24
CA GLY A 603 17.26 23.93 17.19
C GLY A 603 18.35 24.89 16.75
N ASP A 604 19.60 24.57 17.08
CA ASP A 604 20.76 25.32 16.59
C ASP A 604 20.90 25.21 15.06
N CYS A 605 20.83 23.99 14.50
CA CYS A 605 20.89 23.77 13.05
C CYS A 605 19.68 24.36 12.32
N HIS A 606 18.50 24.32 12.93
CA HIS A 606 17.29 24.95 12.40
C HIS A 606 17.46 26.48 12.30
N THR A 607 17.98 27.11 13.36
CA THR A 607 18.26 28.56 13.39
C THR A 607 19.34 28.94 12.40
N PHE A 608 20.42 28.16 12.34
CA PHE A 608 21.47 28.32 11.34
C PHE A 608 20.89 28.27 9.92
N ALA A 609 20.10 27.26 9.57
CA ALA A 609 19.49 27.12 8.26
C ALA A 609 18.60 28.32 7.89
N LYS A 610 17.78 28.84 8.84
CA LYS A 610 16.99 30.06 8.63
C LYS A 610 17.88 31.25 8.25
N LEU A 611 18.92 31.51 9.02
CA LEU A 611 19.78 32.68 8.80
C LEU A 611 20.59 32.55 7.51
N VAL A 612 21.06 31.36 7.16
CA VAL A 612 21.72 31.10 5.88
C VAL A 612 20.77 31.32 4.71
N ALA A 613 19.54 30.79 4.79
CA ALA A 613 18.54 31.00 3.74
C ALA A 613 18.21 32.49 3.52
N LYS A 614 18.23 33.30 4.59
CA LYS A 614 18.08 34.76 4.52
C LYS A 614 19.29 35.44 3.88
N MET A 615 20.50 35.06 4.31
CA MET A 615 21.75 35.70 3.88
C MET A 615 22.05 35.42 2.39
N ASP A 616 21.81 34.20 1.92
CA ASP A 616 22.09 33.77 0.55
C ASP A 616 20.88 33.93 -0.41
N CYS A 617 19.75 34.43 0.10
CA CYS A 617 18.48 34.55 -0.65
C CYS A 617 18.07 33.24 -1.34
N ARG A 618 18.20 32.11 -0.62
CA ARG A 618 18.15 30.77 -1.21
C ARG A 618 17.19 29.86 -0.46
N LEU A 619 16.41 29.08 -1.20
CA LEU A 619 15.56 28.04 -0.62
C LEU A 619 16.42 26.87 -0.14
N ILE A 620 16.32 26.55 1.15
CA ILE A 620 16.92 25.34 1.73
C ILE A 620 15.77 24.46 2.20
N VAL A 621 15.74 23.22 1.75
CA VAL A 621 14.73 22.22 2.12
C VAL A 621 15.44 21.09 2.86
N ILE A 622 15.10 20.90 4.13
CA ILE A 622 15.66 19.81 4.96
C ILE A 622 14.53 18.86 5.32
N ARG A 623 14.68 17.59 4.92
CA ARG A 623 13.79 16.51 5.33
C ARG A 623 14.38 15.81 6.55
N ASP A 624 13.66 15.83 7.67
CA ASP A 624 13.92 14.97 8.81
C ASP A 624 12.97 13.75 8.80
N PRO A 625 13.07 12.80 9.75
CA PRO A 625 12.20 11.60 9.76
C PRO A 625 10.71 11.90 9.90
N ILE A 626 10.34 13.09 10.40
CA ILE A 626 8.95 13.47 10.69
C ILE A 626 8.38 14.29 9.53
N ARG A 627 9.15 15.23 8.98
CA ARG A 627 8.65 16.20 7.99
C ARG A 627 9.73 16.95 7.21
N TYR A 628 9.28 17.78 6.28
CA TYR A 628 10.11 18.77 5.59
C TYR A 628 10.07 20.13 6.27
N HIS A 629 11.22 20.78 6.29
CA HIS A 629 11.42 22.15 6.72
C HIS A 629 11.87 22.96 5.51
N HIS A 630 11.07 23.95 5.12
CA HIS A 630 11.38 24.86 4.01
C HIS A 630 11.86 26.18 4.58
N PHE A 631 13.15 26.45 4.45
CA PHE A 631 13.79 27.67 4.92
C PHE A 631 13.91 28.66 3.77
N GLN A 632 13.26 29.82 3.91
CA GLN A 632 13.30 30.89 2.93
C GLN A 632 13.16 32.24 3.63
N ASN A 633 13.98 33.22 3.24
CA ASN A 633 13.93 34.60 3.77
C ASN A 633 13.98 34.69 5.31
N GLY A 634 14.66 33.76 5.98
CA GLY A 634 14.79 33.74 7.45
C GLY A 634 13.62 33.09 8.19
N VAL A 635 12.64 32.57 7.47
CA VAL A 635 11.47 31.87 8.04
C VAL A 635 11.55 30.39 7.65
N CYS A 636 11.03 29.52 8.52
CA CYS A 636 10.81 28.12 8.20
C CYS A 636 9.31 27.85 8.05
N SER A 637 8.92 26.98 7.11
CA SER A 637 7.51 26.59 6.92
C SER A 637 6.84 26.11 8.20
N CYS A 638 7.59 25.58 9.17
CA CYS A 638 7.06 25.13 10.45
C CYS A 638 6.58 26.24 11.41
N GLY A 639 6.88 27.52 11.14
CA GLY A 639 6.58 28.61 12.07
C GLY A 639 7.28 28.48 13.42
N ASP A 640 8.46 27.85 13.46
CA ASP A 640 9.23 27.53 14.68
C ASP A 640 8.52 26.60 15.68
N PHE A 641 7.44 25.95 15.28
CA PHE A 641 6.73 24.93 16.05
C PHE A 641 7.03 23.55 15.47
N TRP A 642 8.05 22.86 16.00
CA TRP A 642 8.58 21.65 15.37
C TRP A 642 9.02 20.55 16.30
#